data_AF-A0A960R375-F1
#
_entry.id   AF-A0A960R375-F1
#
_cell.length_a   1.000
_cell.length_b   1.000
_cell.length_c   1.000
_cell.angle_alpha   90.00
_cell.angle_beta   90.00
_cell.angle_gamma   90.00
#
_symmetry.space_group_name_H-M   'P 1'
#
loop_
_entity.id
_entity.type
_entity.pdbx_description
1 polymer ?
#
loop_
_entity_poly.entity_id
_entity_poly.type
_entity_poly.pdbx_seq_one_letter_code
_entity_poly.pdbx_strand_id
1 'polypeptide(L)'
;ETLSASLAAAEERAFSLEAAHDTLQAEVESLRSAVDLAYGQAESERGHLEAELLAAQEALIAAREGFDRDQDRLETELGQARAALTAAEDAAAEDRAAREAAEAARAFAADAVARAQDDATKAAQRHHQSVTALEAALNEAEITGEPGDAASALRIALDRLAGLEGKKEMLVISDFQTGSWDGTLPDLPPSVKAVAMPTGAPAGNLSLAALELDPSLPLDGEPIQILGRVRNFSEERRTTRVTITLGASRQSRTVEIGPWSEGQFHAEMPSPAGEGEFAVKATLEDAEDALSADDVRWAIGKRRDPLRVATRFDPESVSEVETEVWSRLLTSFAWTRVTDDPAGAEVLVLAGHPDRAAKMAKGVLAKGGTLIYRPTAGHQAIGPWFDALQLASGRWETRNPQEEGWRLRIPVAAERDSLFKLFALGEYGDPSAGTSSTRWTAPPAPNALMEFDDGVPAVWRGDGEGKVWWWNLPFDPEQSTWPSQPAFLPLIGEMLLLSKPRELPPAHTLVAPGQGAKWEPERFPEGGTVVLLGEDGGTIPLAEDAASGTLTYRTAGTLQPGAYRWSLRDAALDRDITLARTAVNFPDTEMDCRAIDPAIIDRWTQSSTPGGFGRALNWAAIRDGIPLWPWCLAAALALFTVEGTLLWMDSRSVRKRILTPNA
;
A
#
# COMPACT_ATOMS: atom_id res chain seq x y z
N GLU A 1 -9.75 47.19 100.68
CA GLU A 1 -11.17 47.06 100.26
C GLU A 1 -11.36 47.33 98.76
N THR A 2 -10.95 48.48 98.21
CA THR A 2 -11.08 48.82 96.77
C THR A 2 -10.45 47.81 95.81
N LEU A 3 -9.28 47.25 96.15
CA LEU A 3 -8.64 46.17 95.36
C LEU A 3 -9.41 44.86 95.42
N SER A 4 -10.04 44.55 96.57
CA SER A 4 -10.85 43.33 96.73
C SER A 4 -12.16 43.42 95.95
N ALA A 5 -12.78 44.60 95.90
CA ALA A 5 -13.96 44.85 95.08
C ALA A 5 -13.65 44.81 93.57
N SER A 6 -12.47 45.29 93.16
CA SER A 6 -12.03 45.23 91.76
C SER A 6 -11.69 43.80 91.31
N LEU A 7 -11.16 42.97 92.22
CA LEU A 7 -10.89 41.55 91.94
C LEU A 7 -12.19 40.75 91.77
N ALA A 8 -13.17 40.94 92.66
CA ALA A 8 -14.47 40.28 92.56
C ALA A 8 -15.22 40.66 91.26
N ALA A 9 -15.17 41.93 90.85
CA ALA A 9 -15.76 42.38 89.59
C ALA A 9 -15.02 41.85 88.34
N ALA A 10 -13.72 41.56 88.46
CA ALA A 10 -12.94 40.94 87.39
C ALA A 10 -13.22 39.44 87.27
N GLU A 11 -13.40 38.74 88.40
CA GLU A 11 -13.80 37.32 88.44
C GLU A 11 -15.21 37.10 87.87
N GLU A 12 -16.16 37.98 88.17
CA GLU A 12 -17.52 37.93 87.61
C GLU A 12 -17.53 38.17 86.10
N ARG A 13 -16.67 39.08 85.60
CA ARG A 13 -16.49 39.30 84.15
C ARG A 13 -15.79 38.12 83.46
N ALA A 14 -14.82 37.49 84.12
CA ALA A 14 -14.16 36.30 83.60
C ALA A 14 -15.16 35.14 83.46
N PHE A 15 -15.99 34.92 84.48
CA PHE A 15 -17.03 33.89 84.44
C PHE A 15 -18.10 34.16 83.37
N SER A 16 -18.49 35.41 83.18
CA SER A 16 -19.41 35.80 82.11
C SER A 16 -18.81 35.62 80.71
N LEU A 17 -17.50 35.81 80.55
CA LEU A 17 -16.80 35.59 79.29
C LEU A 17 -16.62 34.10 78.99
N GLU A 18 -16.40 33.28 80.01
CA GLU A 18 -16.31 31.82 79.89
C GLU A 18 -17.67 31.22 79.48
N ALA A 19 -18.76 31.65 80.12
CA ALA A 19 -20.12 31.23 79.70
C ALA A 19 -20.49 31.68 78.28
N ALA A 20 -20.04 32.87 77.86
CA ALA A 20 -20.22 33.34 76.48
C ALA A 20 -19.35 32.54 75.48
N HIS A 21 -18.14 32.13 75.88
CA HIS A 21 -17.26 31.29 75.08
C HIS A 21 -17.86 29.91 74.85
N ASP A 22 -18.39 29.27 75.89
CA ASP A 22 -19.04 27.96 75.81
C ASP A 22 -20.29 28.00 74.91
N THR A 23 -21.07 29.09 75.00
CA THR A 23 -22.25 29.29 74.15
C THR A 23 -21.84 29.43 72.67
N LEU A 24 -20.79 30.18 72.38
CA LEU A 24 -20.26 30.33 71.01
C LEU A 24 -19.67 29.02 70.48
N GLN A 25 -18.99 28.23 71.32
CA GLN A 25 -18.51 26.91 70.91
C GLN A 25 -19.66 25.97 70.53
N ALA A 26 -20.74 25.96 71.31
CA ALA A 26 -21.92 25.15 71.01
C ALA A 26 -22.60 25.56 69.69
N GLU A 27 -22.68 26.87 69.39
CA GLU A 27 -23.19 27.35 68.10
C GLU A 27 -22.29 26.96 66.92
N VAL A 28 -20.96 27.03 67.09
CA VAL A 28 -19.99 26.62 66.06
C VAL A 28 -20.08 25.12 65.78
N GLU A 29 -20.24 24.28 66.81
CA GLU A 29 -20.47 22.84 66.61
C GLU A 29 -21.81 22.54 65.93
N SER A 30 -22.86 23.28 66.29
CA SER A 30 -24.16 23.16 65.62
C SER A 30 -24.08 23.55 64.14
N LEU A 31 -23.37 24.63 63.80
CA LEU A 31 -23.16 25.05 62.42
C LEU A 31 -22.29 24.07 61.63
N ARG A 32 -21.23 23.51 62.23
CA ARG A 32 -20.42 22.45 61.60
C ARG A 32 -21.27 21.23 61.25
N SER A 33 -22.08 20.76 62.19
CA SER A 33 -23.00 19.63 61.97
C SER A 33 -24.01 19.89 60.84
N ALA A 34 -24.53 21.12 60.75
CA ALA A 34 -25.43 21.51 59.65
C ALA A 34 -24.73 21.58 58.28
N VAL A 35 -23.47 22.05 58.24
CA VAL A 35 -22.65 22.07 57.01
C VAL A 35 -22.32 20.66 56.55
N ASP A 36 -21.93 19.77 57.47
CA ASP A 36 -21.62 18.37 57.14
C ASP A 36 -22.85 17.63 56.57
N LEU A 37 -24.04 17.89 57.12
CA LEU A 37 -25.30 17.34 56.61
C LEU A 37 -25.63 17.85 55.21
N ALA A 38 -25.48 19.16 54.97
CA ALA A 38 -25.73 19.76 53.66
C ALA A 38 -24.72 19.27 52.60
N TYR A 39 -23.45 19.09 52.99
CA TYR A 39 -22.41 18.54 52.11
C TYR A 39 -22.71 17.09 51.74
N GLY A 40 -23.13 16.26 52.70
CA GLY A 40 -23.53 14.86 52.43
C GLY A 40 -24.75 14.74 51.50
N GLN A 41 -25.72 15.66 51.60
CA GLN A 41 -26.85 15.71 50.68
C GLN A 41 -26.43 16.11 49.26
N ALA A 42 -25.55 17.11 49.11
CA ALA A 42 -25.03 17.52 47.82
C ALA A 42 -24.17 16.43 47.15
N GLU A 43 -23.38 15.69 47.93
CA GLU A 43 -22.57 14.57 47.44
C GLU A 43 -23.45 13.39 46.98
N SER A 44 -24.56 13.12 47.69
CA SER A 44 -25.56 12.14 47.27
C SER A 44 -26.27 12.53 45.97
N GLU A 45 -26.65 13.81 45.80
CA GLU A 45 -27.25 14.30 44.55
C GLU A 45 -26.26 14.26 43.39
N ARG A 46 -24.98 14.60 43.64
CA ARG A 46 -23.91 14.48 42.64
C ARG A 46 -23.73 13.04 42.17
N GLY A 47 -23.71 12.08 43.10
CA GLY A 47 -23.61 10.66 42.76
C GLY A 47 -24.81 10.16 41.94
N HIS A 48 -26.02 10.67 42.19
CA HIS A 48 -27.20 10.33 41.39
C HIS A 48 -27.12 10.88 39.97
N LEU A 49 -26.71 12.15 39.81
CA LEU A 49 -26.53 12.78 38.50
C LEU A 49 -25.37 12.14 37.70
N GLU A 50 -24.27 11.76 38.36
CA GLU A 50 -23.18 11.00 37.73
C GLU A 50 -23.66 9.64 37.22
N ALA A 51 -24.52 8.94 37.97
CA ALA A 51 -25.11 7.67 37.53
C ALA A 51 -26.08 7.84 36.36
N GLU A 52 -26.92 8.89 36.36
CA GLU A 52 -27.80 9.20 35.22
C GLU A 52 -27.02 9.60 33.97
N LEU A 53 -25.94 10.37 34.12
CA LEU A 53 -25.05 10.74 33.02
C LEU A 53 -24.35 9.51 32.42
N LEU A 54 -23.89 8.58 33.27
CA LEU A 54 -23.27 7.33 32.83
C LEU A 54 -24.28 6.47 32.04
N ALA A 55 -25.51 6.32 32.55
CA ALA A 55 -26.56 5.58 31.86
C ALA A 55 -26.96 6.23 30.52
N ALA A 56 -26.99 7.56 30.44
CA ALA A 56 -27.23 8.28 29.20
C ALA A 56 -26.07 8.13 28.20
N GLN A 57 -24.83 8.12 28.67
CA GLN A 57 -23.65 7.85 27.84
C GLN A 57 -23.67 6.42 27.29
N GLU A 58 -23.99 5.42 28.10
CA GLU A 58 -24.15 4.03 27.65
C GLU A 58 -25.25 3.88 26.60
N ALA A 59 -26.39 4.55 26.78
CA ALA A 59 -27.48 4.54 25.80
C ALA A 59 -27.08 5.22 24.48
N LEU A 60 -26.31 6.32 24.54
CA LEU A 60 -25.80 7.01 23.35
C LEU A 60 -24.77 6.15 22.60
N ILE A 61 -23.89 5.46 23.32
CA ILE A 61 -22.93 4.50 22.75
C ILE A 61 -23.67 3.37 22.04
N ALA A 62 -24.66 2.75 22.69
CA ALA A 62 -25.45 1.68 22.09
C ALA A 62 -26.24 2.13 20.84
N ALA A 63 -26.77 3.36 20.84
CA ALA A 63 -27.45 3.94 19.69
C ALA A 63 -26.49 4.21 18.52
N ARG A 64 -25.28 4.70 18.82
CA ARG A 64 -24.22 4.91 17.81
C ARG A 64 -23.75 3.58 17.22
N GLU A 65 -23.52 2.57 18.05
CA GLU A 65 -23.20 1.21 17.60
C GLU A 65 -24.32 0.58 16.76
N GLY A 66 -25.58 0.96 16.99
CA GLY A 66 -26.71 0.57 16.14
C GLY A 66 -26.66 1.24 14.77
N PHE A 67 -26.41 2.54 14.74
CA PHE A 67 -26.27 3.31 13.49
C PHE A 67 -25.07 2.85 12.65
N ASP A 68 -23.92 2.64 13.28
CA ASP A 68 -22.71 2.17 12.61
C ASP A 68 -22.95 0.77 11.99
N ARG A 69 -23.65 -0.14 12.70
CA ARG A 69 -24.05 -1.45 12.16
C ARG A 69 -25.00 -1.36 10.97
N ASP A 70 -25.97 -0.45 11.00
CA ASP A 70 -26.90 -0.26 9.89
C ASP A 70 -26.20 0.37 8.66
N GLN A 71 -25.25 1.28 8.89
CA GLN A 71 -24.40 1.84 7.83
C GLN A 71 -23.50 0.76 7.21
N ASP A 72 -22.80 -0.03 8.02
CA ASP A 72 -21.95 -1.14 7.55
C ASP A 72 -22.76 -2.15 6.73
N ARG A 73 -23.99 -2.44 7.16
CA ARG A 73 -24.90 -3.33 6.43
C ARG A 73 -25.28 -2.74 5.06
N LEU A 74 -25.65 -1.46 4.99
CA LEU A 74 -26.01 -0.81 3.73
C LEU A 74 -24.82 -0.69 2.78
N GLU A 75 -23.62 -0.40 3.30
CA GLU A 75 -22.39 -0.38 2.51
C GLU A 75 -22.05 -1.78 1.97
N THR A 76 -22.28 -2.82 2.78
CA THR A 76 -22.15 -4.22 2.35
C THR A 76 -23.15 -4.57 1.25
N GLU A 77 -24.43 -4.22 1.42
CA GLU A 77 -25.49 -4.47 0.42
C GLU A 77 -25.21 -3.71 -0.90
N LEU A 78 -24.76 -2.45 -0.83
CA LEU A 78 -24.38 -1.66 -2.01
C LEU A 78 -23.13 -2.21 -2.70
N GLY A 79 -22.14 -2.65 -1.92
CA GLY A 79 -20.93 -3.32 -2.40
C GLY A 79 -21.27 -4.60 -3.15
N GLN A 80 -22.13 -5.44 -2.59
CA GLN A 80 -22.64 -6.66 -3.22
C GLN A 80 -23.40 -6.36 -4.53
N ALA A 81 -24.24 -5.33 -4.56
CA ALA A 81 -24.97 -4.94 -5.76
C ALA A 81 -24.06 -4.45 -6.89
N ARG A 82 -23.02 -3.66 -6.56
CA ARG A 82 -22.02 -3.20 -7.54
C ARG A 82 -21.15 -4.35 -8.06
N ALA A 83 -20.73 -5.25 -7.17
CA ALA A 83 -20.01 -6.46 -7.55
C ALA A 83 -20.86 -7.33 -8.50
N ALA A 84 -22.15 -7.50 -8.22
CA ALA A 84 -23.06 -8.25 -9.07
C ALA A 84 -23.28 -7.60 -10.46
N LEU A 85 -23.32 -6.27 -10.53
CA LEU A 85 -23.42 -5.55 -11.81
C LEU A 85 -22.15 -5.71 -12.64
N THR A 86 -20.99 -5.51 -12.03
CA THR A 86 -19.68 -5.68 -12.67
C THR A 86 -19.53 -7.11 -13.21
N ALA A 87 -19.84 -8.11 -12.38
CA ALA A 87 -19.82 -9.51 -12.79
C ALA A 87 -20.78 -9.82 -13.97
N ALA A 88 -21.91 -9.13 -14.06
CA ALA A 88 -22.85 -9.30 -15.17
C ALA A 88 -22.33 -8.65 -16.47
N GLU A 89 -21.63 -7.52 -16.38
CA GLU A 89 -20.98 -6.86 -17.52
C GLU A 89 -19.79 -7.68 -18.03
N ASP A 90 -18.97 -8.21 -17.12
CA ASP A 90 -17.84 -9.10 -17.43
C ASP A 90 -18.34 -10.38 -18.11
N ALA A 91 -19.39 -11.03 -17.58
CA ALA A 91 -20.00 -12.22 -18.19
C ALA A 91 -20.57 -11.93 -19.59
N ALA A 92 -21.10 -10.71 -19.83
CA ALA A 92 -21.60 -10.32 -21.14
C ALA A 92 -20.47 -10.04 -22.15
N ALA A 93 -19.33 -9.51 -21.69
CA ALA A 93 -18.12 -9.35 -22.50
C ALA A 93 -17.51 -10.71 -22.85
N GLU A 94 -17.44 -11.63 -21.89
CA GLU A 94 -16.98 -13.01 -22.06
C GLU A 94 -17.82 -13.76 -23.10
N ASP A 95 -19.14 -13.76 -22.96
CA ASP A 95 -20.08 -14.39 -23.90
C ASP A 95 -19.96 -13.78 -25.31
N ARG A 96 -19.65 -12.49 -25.43
CA ARG A 96 -19.39 -11.87 -26.74
C ARG A 96 -18.09 -12.37 -27.35
N ALA A 97 -16.98 -12.37 -26.61
CA ALA A 97 -15.69 -12.84 -27.09
C ALA A 97 -15.72 -14.33 -27.44
N ALA A 98 -16.36 -15.17 -26.62
CA ALA A 98 -16.55 -16.59 -26.87
C ALA A 98 -17.39 -16.83 -28.13
N ARG A 99 -18.46 -16.06 -28.35
CA ARG A 99 -19.25 -16.12 -29.59
C ARG A 99 -18.44 -15.72 -30.82
N GLU A 100 -17.70 -14.62 -30.75
CA GLU A 100 -16.84 -14.16 -31.86
C GLU A 100 -15.78 -15.21 -32.19
N ALA A 101 -15.13 -15.81 -31.19
CA ALA A 101 -14.15 -16.87 -31.38
C ALA A 101 -14.79 -18.17 -31.95
N ALA A 102 -15.95 -18.57 -31.45
CA ALA A 102 -16.69 -19.74 -31.94
C ALA A 102 -17.17 -19.56 -33.39
N GLU A 103 -17.73 -18.40 -33.72
CA GLU A 103 -18.09 -18.05 -35.09
C GLU A 103 -16.86 -18.05 -35.99
N ALA A 104 -15.74 -17.53 -35.48
CA ALA A 104 -14.51 -17.48 -36.24
C ALA A 104 -13.98 -18.88 -36.58
N ALA A 105 -14.00 -19.78 -35.60
CA ALA A 105 -13.65 -21.18 -35.77
C ALA A 105 -14.59 -21.91 -36.76
N ARG A 106 -15.91 -21.65 -36.69
CA ARG A 106 -16.91 -22.24 -37.60
C ARG A 106 -16.66 -21.86 -39.05
N ALA A 107 -16.42 -20.58 -39.35
CA ALA A 107 -16.23 -20.19 -40.75
C ALA A 107 -14.85 -20.61 -41.30
N PHE A 108 -13.81 -20.67 -40.45
CA PHE A 108 -12.55 -21.30 -40.83
C PHE A 108 -12.74 -22.78 -41.16
N ALA A 109 -13.49 -23.52 -40.34
CA ALA A 109 -13.82 -24.92 -40.61
C ALA A 109 -14.61 -25.09 -41.92
N ALA A 110 -15.56 -24.19 -42.21
CA ALA A 110 -16.32 -24.21 -43.45
C ALA A 110 -15.44 -24.02 -44.70
N ASP A 111 -14.48 -23.09 -44.66
CA ASP A 111 -13.52 -22.85 -45.74
C ASP A 111 -12.52 -24.02 -45.88
N ALA A 112 -12.03 -24.58 -44.77
CA ALA A 112 -11.16 -25.76 -44.79
C ALA A 112 -11.85 -26.98 -45.44
N VAL A 113 -13.13 -27.22 -45.10
CA VAL A 113 -13.95 -28.27 -45.70
C VAL A 113 -14.18 -28.02 -47.19
N ALA A 114 -14.42 -26.77 -47.60
CA ALA A 114 -14.58 -26.41 -49.02
C ALA A 114 -13.33 -26.68 -49.87
N ARG A 115 -12.13 -26.65 -49.27
CA ARG A 115 -10.84 -26.92 -49.94
C ARG A 115 -10.48 -28.41 -49.98
N ALA A 116 -11.09 -29.26 -49.16
CA ALA A 116 -10.82 -30.69 -49.10
C ALA A 116 -11.57 -31.44 -50.21
N GLN A 117 -10.97 -31.51 -51.41
CA GLN A 117 -11.65 -32.00 -52.62
C GLN A 117 -11.93 -33.53 -52.69
N ASP A 118 -11.33 -34.39 -51.87
CA ASP A 118 -11.42 -35.86 -52.04
C ASP A 118 -11.96 -36.68 -50.85
N ASP A 119 -12.21 -36.08 -49.67
CA ASP A 119 -12.71 -36.84 -48.50
C ASP A 119 -13.60 -35.98 -47.57
N ALA A 120 -14.41 -35.12 -48.18
CA ALA A 120 -15.15 -34.02 -47.53
C ALA A 120 -16.01 -34.46 -46.34
N THR A 121 -16.59 -35.67 -46.34
CA THR A 121 -17.50 -36.12 -45.28
C THR A 121 -16.77 -36.49 -43.98
N LYS A 122 -15.63 -37.20 -44.07
CA LYS A 122 -14.81 -37.55 -42.89
C LYS A 122 -14.04 -36.34 -42.39
N ALA A 123 -13.57 -35.48 -43.29
CA ALA A 123 -12.95 -34.21 -42.94
C ALA A 123 -13.96 -33.31 -42.20
N ALA A 124 -15.17 -33.11 -42.74
CA ALA A 124 -16.22 -32.33 -42.10
C ALA A 124 -16.61 -32.87 -40.71
N GLN A 125 -16.66 -34.20 -40.54
CA GLN A 125 -16.99 -34.80 -39.25
C GLN A 125 -15.90 -34.59 -38.18
N ARG A 126 -14.61 -34.73 -38.54
CA ARG A 126 -13.48 -34.45 -37.64
C ARG A 126 -13.36 -32.95 -37.32
N HIS A 127 -13.63 -32.09 -38.30
CA HIS A 127 -13.66 -30.64 -38.11
C HIS A 127 -14.81 -30.21 -37.21
N HIS A 128 -16.02 -30.75 -37.40
CA HIS A 128 -17.15 -30.47 -36.53
C HIS A 128 -16.85 -30.85 -35.07
N GLN A 129 -16.26 -32.03 -34.83
CA GLN A 129 -15.82 -32.44 -33.49
C GLN A 129 -14.79 -31.46 -32.88
N SER A 130 -13.87 -30.93 -33.69
CA SER A 130 -12.85 -29.99 -33.22
C SER A 130 -13.44 -28.61 -32.89
N VAL A 131 -14.40 -28.13 -33.69
CA VAL A 131 -15.11 -26.87 -33.43
C VAL A 131 -16.01 -26.99 -32.21
N THR A 132 -16.75 -28.09 -32.06
CA THR A 132 -17.56 -28.33 -30.86
C THR A 132 -16.70 -28.45 -29.60
N ALA A 133 -15.53 -29.09 -29.69
CA ALA A 133 -14.59 -29.16 -28.57
C ALA A 133 -13.99 -27.78 -28.23
N LEU A 134 -13.72 -26.94 -29.23
CA LEU A 134 -13.27 -25.57 -29.01
C LEU A 134 -14.38 -24.70 -28.40
N GLU A 135 -15.61 -24.82 -28.88
CA GLU A 135 -16.78 -24.15 -28.28
C GLU A 135 -17.00 -24.58 -26.85
N ALA A 136 -16.91 -25.88 -26.55
CA ALA A 136 -16.98 -26.38 -25.18
C ALA A 136 -15.85 -25.79 -24.33
N ALA A 137 -14.61 -25.80 -24.84
CA ALA A 137 -13.46 -25.24 -24.12
C ALA A 137 -13.56 -23.72 -23.91
N LEU A 138 -14.15 -22.97 -24.85
CA LEU A 138 -14.39 -21.53 -24.71
C LEU A 138 -15.54 -21.24 -23.74
N ASN A 139 -16.57 -22.09 -23.71
CA ASN A 139 -17.68 -21.95 -22.76
C ASN A 139 -17.30 -22.40 -21.33
N GLU A 140 -16.27 -23.24 -21.21
CA GLU A 140 -15.70 -23.70 -19.93
C GLU A 140 -14.50 -22.83 -19.48
N ALA A 141 -13.98 -21.97 -20.36
CA ALA A 141 -12.91 -21.06 -20.00
C ALA A 141 -13.45 -20.00 -19.03
N GLU A 142 -12.65 -19.68 -18.01
CA GLU A 142 -12.91 -18.59 -17.07
C GLU A 142 -11.90 -17.48 -17.33
N ILE A 143 -12.34 -16.22 -17.28
CA ILE A 143 -11.44 -15.07 -17.31
C ILE A 143 -10.51 -15.12 -16.08
N THR A 144 -9.21 -15.05 -16.33
CA THR A 144 -8.21 -14.92 -15.27
C THR A 144 -7.51 -13.56 -15.38
N GLY A 145 -7.10 -13.00 -14.25
CA GLY A 145 -6.26 -11.78 -14.21
C GLY A 145 -4.77 -12.06 -14.41
N GLU A 146 -4.41 -13.22 -14.96
CA GLU A 146 -3.03 -13.63 -15.19
C GLU A 146 -2.45 -12.90 -16.41
N PRO A 147 -1.17 -12.51 -16.40
CA PRO A 147 -0.54 -11.94 -17.58
C PRO A 147 -0.51 -12.96 -18.73
N GLY A 148 -0.80 -12.52 -19.93
CA GLY A 148 -0.80 -13.37 -21.12
C GLY A 148 0.63 -13.77 -21.52
N ASP A 149 0.80 -15.05 -21.89
CA ASP A 149 2.06 -15.58 -22.46
C ASP A 149 1.81 -16.14 -23.86
N ALA A 150 1.73 -15.23 -24.84
CA ALA A 150 1.52 -15.59 -26.24
C ALA A 150 2.63 -16.52 -26.76
N ALA A 151 3.88 -16.34 -26.33
CA ALA A 151 5.00 -17.15 -26.79
C ALA A 151 4.89 -18.61 -26.34
N SER A 152 4.50 -18.86 -25.08
CA SER A 152 4.30 -20.21 -24.58
C SER A 152 3.05 -20.87 -25.16
N ALA A 153 1.96 -20.13 -25.33
CA ALA A 153 0.76 -20.61 -26.01
C ALA A 153 1.07 -21.08 -27.44
N LEU A 154 1.83 -20.28 -28.20
CA LEU A 154 2.27 -20.62 -29.55
C LEU A 154 3.19 -21.84 -29.57
N ARG A 155 4.11 -21.96 -28.60
CA ARG A 155 4.99 -23.13 -28.48
C ARG A 155 4.20 -24.42 -28.28
N ILE A 156 3.22 -24.41 -27.39
CA ILE A 156 2.32 -25.55 -27.16
C ILE A 156 1.55 -25.90 -28.43
N ALA A 157 1.05 -24.89 -29.16
CA ALA A 157 0.34 -25.11 -30.42
C ALA A 157 1.26 -25.72 -31.49
N LEU A 158 2.49 -25.23 -31.63
CA LEU A 158 3.49 -25.77 -32.55
C LEU A 158 3.88 -27.21 -32.21
N ASP A 159 4.07 -27.53 -30.93
CA ASP A 159 4.37 -28.89 -30.47
C ASP A 159 3.24 -29.86 -30.80
N ARG A 160 1.98 -29.44 -30.61
CA ARG A 160 0.80 -30.23 -30.99
C ARG A 160 0.71 -30.44 -32.50
N LEU A 161 1.07 -29.44 -33.30
CA LEU A 161 1.10 -29.54 -34.76
C LEU A 161 2.27 -30.40 -35.26
N ALA A 162 3.40 -30.48 -34.53
CA ALA A 162 4.58 -31.22 -34.95
C ALA A 162 4.26 -32.71 -35.21
N GLY A 163 3.39 -33.32 -34.38
CA GLY A 163 2.99 -34.73 -34.48
C GLY A 163 2.01 -35.08 -35.62
N LEU A 164 1.54 -34.10 -36.39
CA LEU A 164 0.56 -34.31 -37.47
C LEU A 164 1.24 -34.39 -38.84
N GLU A 165 0.69 -35.20 -39.75
CA GLU A 165 1.11 -35.27 -41.16
C GLU A 165 0.30 -34.30 -42.04
N GLY A 166 0.88 -33.86 -43.16
CA GLY A 166 0.20 -33.02 -44.16
C GLY A 166 0.43 -31.50 -44.01
N LYS A 167 -0.45 -30.71 -44.65
CA LYS A 167 -0.42 -29.24 -44.57
C LYS A 167 -0.94 -28.79 -43.21
N LYS A 168 -0.15 -28.01 -42.48
CA LYS A 168 -0.48 -27.57 -41.13
C LYS A 168 -0.89 -26.10 -41.18
N GLU A 169 -2.05 -25.79 -40.62
CA GLU A 169 -2.51 -24.41 -40.46
C GLU A 169 -2.79 -24.17 -38.97
N MET A 170 -2.40 -23.00 -38.47
CA MET A 170 -2.62 -22.55 -37.10
C MET A 170 -3.41 -21.24 -37.15
N LEU A 171 -4.47 -21.17 -36.35
CA LEU A 171 -5.32 -20.01 -36.22
C LEU A 171 -5.07 -19.37 -34.86
N VAL A 172 -4.72 -18.09 -34.85
CA VAL A 172 -4.41 -17.33 -33.64
C VAL A 172 -5.48 -16.28 -33.44
N ILE A 173 -6.27 -16.40 -32.39
CA ILE A 173 -7.33 -15.45 -32.02
C ILE A 173 -6.83 -14.69 -30.80
N SER A 174 -6.68 -13.37 -30.92
CA SER A 174 -6.20 -12.51 -29.83
C SER A 174 -6.51 -11.06 -30.17
N ASP A 175 -6.57 -10.21 -29.16
CA ASP A 175 -6.57 -8.76 -29.31
C ASP A 175 -5.22 -8.17 -29.76
N PHE A 176 -4.17 -8.98 -29.76
CA PHE A 176 -2.81 -8.58 -30.12
C PHE A 176 -2.33 -7.36 -29.32
N GLN A 177 -2.71 -7.26 -28.05
CA GLN A 177 -2.22 -6.19 -27.18
C GLN A 177 -0.71 -6.27 -26.97
N THR A 178 -0.07 -5.10 -26.87
CA THR A 178 1.38 -4.96 -26.79
C THR A 178 1.95 -5.71 -25.58
N GLY A 179 1.26 -5.67 -24.43
CA GLY A 179 1.69 -6.33 -23.19
C GLY A 179 1.98 -7.83 -23.34
N SER A 180 1.12 -8.54 -24.07
CA SER A 180 1.23 -9.99 -24.29
C SER A 180 2.10 -10.37 -25.51
N TRP A 181 2.26 -9.47 -26.49
CA TRP A 181 2.81 -9.79 -27.82
C TRP A 181 4.17 -9.16 -28.15
N ASP A 182 4.67 -8.20 -27.36
CA ASP A 182 5.96 -7.50 -27.60
C ASP A 182 7.20 -8.39 -27.31
N GLY A 183 6.97 -9.65 -26.91
CA GLY A 183 8.02 -10.64 -26.65
C GLY A 183 8.59 -11.32 -27.91
N THR A 184 9.65 -12.11 -27.71
CA THR A 184 10.19 -12.95 -28.79
C THR A 184 9.25 -14.14 -29.05
N LEU A 185 8.50 -14.07 -30.15
CA LEU A 185 7.64 -15.15 -30.59
C LEU A 185 8.47 -16.34 -31.11
N PRO A 186 7.99 -17.59 -30.93
CA PRO A 186 8.67 -18.75 -31.48
C PRO A 186 8.65 -18.72 -33.02
N ASP A 187 9.75 -19.17 -33.63
CA ASP A 187 9.85 -19.30 -35.09
C ASP A 187 8.81 -20.30 -35.63
N LEU A 188 8.13 -19.93 -36.71
CA LEU A 188 7.21 -20.82 -37.39
C LEU A 188 7.97 -21.80 -38.30
N PRO A 189 7.78 -23.13 -38.13
CA PRO A 189 8.33 -24.09 -39.08
C PRO A 189 7.78 -23.84 -40.50
N PRO A 190 8.56 -24.06 -41.57
CA PRO A 190 8.11 -23.83 -42.95
C PRO A 190 6.88 -24.65 -43.37
N SER A 191 6.55 -25.70 -42.62
CA SER A 191 5.40 -26.58 -42.86
C SER A 191 4.10 -26.09 -42.21
N VAL A 192 4.17 -25.08 -41.35
CA VAL A 192 3.04 -24.52 -40.60
C VAL A 192 2.72 -23.13 -41.13
N LYS A 193 1.48 -22.93 -41.56
CA LYS A 193 0.96 -21.62 -41.92
C LYS A 193 0.17 -21.04 -40.76
N ALA A 194 0.56 -19.87 -40.25
CA ALA A 194 -0.19 -19.17 -39.21
C ALA A 194 -1.12 -18.12 -39.81
N VAL A 195 -2.32 -17.98 -39.23
CA VAL A 195 -3.31 -16.94 -39.55
C VAL A 195 -3.67 -16.23 -38.26
N ALA A 196 -3.36 -14.93 -38.19
CA ALA A 196 -3.74 -14.08 -37.08
C ALA A 196 -5.15 -13.50 -37.29
N MET A 197 -5.97 -13.50 -36.24
CA MET A 197 -7.33 -12.98 -36.21
C MET A 197 -7.49 -12.00 -35.04
N PRO A 198 -7.36 -10.68 -35.30
CA PRO A 198 -7.50 -9.68 -34.27
C PRO A 198 -8.95 -9.63 -33.74
N THR A 199 -9.10 -9.59 -32.42
CA THR A 199 -10.38 -9.42 -31.72
C THR A 199 -10.39 -8.12 -30.92
N GLY A 200 -11.53 -7.44 -30.85
CA GLY A 200 -11.63 -6.15 -30.16
C GLY A 200 -11.00 -4.98 -30.95
N ALA A 201 -11.36 -3.76 -30.54
CA ALA A 201 -10.76 -2.54 -31.03
C ALA A 201 -9.88 -1.96 -29.91
N PRO A 202 -8.72 -1.35 -30.22
CA PRO A 202 -7.94 -0.66 -29.21
C PRO A 202 -8.81 0.43 -28.57
N ALA A 203 -9.03 0.31 -27.27
CA ALA A 203 -9.77 1.27 -26.47
C ALA A 203 -8.79 2.04 -25.58
N GLY A 204 -9.10 3.30 -25.33
CA GLY A 204 -8.40 4.05 -24.29
C GLY A 204 -8.69 3.44 -22.93
N ASN A 205 -7.66 3.30 -22.09
CA ASN A 205 -7.76 2.67 -20.78
C ASN A 205 -7.21 3.61 -19.70
N LEU A 206 -7.76 3.55 -18.48
CA LEU A 206 -7.31 4.35 -17.35
C LEU A 206 -7.07 3.43 -16.15
N SER A 207 -5.82 3.31 -15.72
CA SER A 207 -5.47 2.30 -14.72
C SER A 207 -4.82 2.86 -13.46
N LEU A 208 -4.95 2.13 -12.34
CA LEU A 208 -4.12 2.34 -11.15
C LEU A 208 -2.79 1.60 -11.29
N ALA A 209 -1.76 2.32 -11.75
CA ALA A 209 -0.42 1.78 -11.98
C ALA A 209 0.37 1.54 -10.69
N ALA A 210 0.15 2.30 -9.62
CA ALA A 210 0.87 2.12 -8.37
C ALA A 210 0.08 2.61 -7.14
N LEU A 211 0.36 1.97 -6.00
CA LEU A 211 -0.13 2.37 -4.68
C LEU A 211 0.94 2.01 -3.64
N GLU A 212 1.48 3.02 -2.99
CA GLU A 212 2.60 2.94 -2.04
C GLU A 212 2.21 3.59 -0.72
N LEU A 213 2.76 3.06 0.39
CA LEU A 213 2.51 3.52 1.74
C LEU A 213 3.81 4.04 2.34
N ASP A 214 3.78 5.25 2.90
CA ASP A 214 4.90 5.86 3.62
C ASP A 214 4.46 6.43 4.98
N PRO A 215 4.92 5.89 6.12
CA PRO A 215 5.75 4.68 6.22
C PRO A 215 4.94 3.41 5.90
N SER A 216 5.59 2.39 5.37
CA SER A 216 4.99 1.06 5.16
C SER A 216 4.73 0.31 6.48
N LEU A 217 5.41 0.72 7.55
CA LEU A 217 5.33 0.17 8.90
C LEU A 217 5.07 1.28 9.92
N PRO A 218 3.87 1.90 9.90
CA PRO A 218 3.54 2.99 10.81
C PRO A 218 3.50 2.50 12.26
N LEU A 219 3.94 3.36 13.17
CA LEU A 219 3.67 3.24 14.60
C LEU A 219 2.22 3.59 14.91
N ASP A 220 1.77 3.28 16.12
CA ASP A 220 0.43 3.65 16.56
C ASP A 220 0.25 5.18 16.58
N GLY A 221 -0.77 5.65 15.85
CA GLY A 221 -1.08 7.08 15.70
C GLY A 221 -0.22 7.82 14.67
N GLU A 222 0.75 7.16 14.03
CA GLU A 222 1.53 7.76 12.96
C GLU A 222 0.68 7.86 11.67
N PRO A 223 0.50 9.06 11.09
CA PRO A 223 -0.24 9.18 9.84
C PRO A 223 0.50 8.46 8.72
N ILE A 224 -0.27 7.85 7.82
CA ILE A 224 0.23 7.15 6.64
C ILE A 224 0.00 8.05 5.43
N GLN A 225 1.07 8.34 4.71
CA GLN A 225 1.00 8.93 3.38
C GLN A 225 0.77 7.82 2.35
N ILE A 226 -0.30 7.98 1.59
CA ILE A 226 -0.69 7.09 0.51
C ILE A 226 -0.37 7.81 -0.79
N LEU A 227 0.60 7.26 -1.51
CA LEU A 227 1.06 7.76 -2.80
C LEU A 227 0.58 6.80 -3.87
N GLY A 228 -0.17 7.29 -4.84
CA GLY A 228 -0.61 6.46 -5.94
C GLY A 228 -0.47 7.14 -7.29
N ARG A 229 -0.45 6.31 -8.32
CA ARG A 229 -0.24 6.74 -9.69
C ARG A 229 -1.33 6.17 -10.58
N VAL A 230 -1.91 7.04 -11.39
CA VAL A 230 -2.96 6.72 -12.37
C VAL A 230 -2.39 6.95 -13.75
N ARG A 231 -2.56 5.99 -14.66
CA ARG A 231 -2.01 6.08 -16.01
C ARG A 231 -3.12 6.10 -17.05
N ASN A 232 -3.02 7.05 -17.98
CA ASN A 232 -3.95 7.19 -19.09
C ASN A 232 -3.33 6.62 -20.37
N PHE A 233 -3.92 5.55 -20.89
CA PHE A 233 -3.57 4.88 -22.14
C PHE A 233 -4.49 5.31 -23.29
N SER A 234 -4.92 6.58 -23.31
CA SER A 234 -5.71 7.16 -24.38
C SER A 234 -5.08 8.42 -24.97
N GLU A 235 -5.51 8.78 -26.18
CA GLU A 235 -5.12 10.02 -26.86
C GLU A 235 -5.81 11.26 -26.29
N GLU A 236 -6.85 11.06 -25.47
CA GLU A 236 -7.63 12.13 -24.88
C GLU A 236 -7.17 12.42 -23.46
N ARG A 237 -7.30 13.67 -23.03
CA ARG A 237 -7.10 14.02 -21.63
C ARG A 237 -8.25 13.44 -20.80
N ARG A 238 -7.95 12.83 -19.67
CA ARG A 238 -8.93 12.24 -18.75
C ARG A 238 -8.86 12.94 -17.39
N THR A 239 -10.00 13.05 -16.73
CA THR A 239 -10.10 13.47 -15.34
C THR A 239 -10.90 12.40 -14.62
N THR A 240 -10.35 11.84 -13.55
CA THR A 240 -11.01 10.79 -12.77
C THR A 240 -10.95 11.10 -11.28
N ARG A 241 -11.85 10.48 -10.52
CA ARG A 241 -11.81 10.46 -9.07
C ARG A 241 -11.25 9.13 -8.59
N VAL A 242 -10.17 9.21 -7.80
CA VAL A 242 -9.62 8.09 -7.04
C VAL A 242 -10.21 8.14 -5.64
N THR A 243 -10.86 7.06 -5.23
CA THR A 243 -11.32 6.83 -3.86
C THR A 243 -10.35 5.89 -3.16
N ILE A 244 -9.90 6.30 -1.97
CA ILE A 244 -8.93 5.60 -1.15
C ILE A 244 -9.63 5.21 0.15
N THR A 245 -9.57 3.92 0.47
CA THR A 245 -10.22 3.34 1.65
C THR A 245 -9.20 2.65 2.53
N LEU A 246 -9.22 2.96 3.83
CA LEU A 246 -8.40 2.36 4.87
C LEU A 246 -9.28 2.12 6.11
N GLY A 247 -9.69 0.87 6.32
CA GLY A 247 -10.70 0.54 7.32
C GLY A 247 -11.99 1.32 7.07
N ALA A 248 -12.49 2.01 8.10
CA ALA A 248 -13.66 2.89 7.99
C ALA A 248 -13.34 4.28 7.40
N SER A 249 -12.06 4.63 7.22
CA SER A 249 -11.68 5.92 6.67
C SER A 249 -11.73 5.89 5.15
N ARG A 250 -12.32 6.93 4.55
CA ARG A 250 -12.41 7.11 3.09
C ARG A 250 -12.01 8.53 2.70
N GLN A 251 -11.17 8.65 1.69
CA GLN A 251 -10.83 9.94 1.07
C GLN A 251 -10.95 9.84 -0.45
N SER A 252 -11.31 10.94 -1.10
CA SER A 252 -11.35 11.01 -2.57
C SER A 252 -10.44 12.14 -3.08
N ARG A 253 -9.78 11.88 -4.21
CA ARG A 253 -8.88 12.81 -4.90
C ARG A 253 -9.21 12.82 -6.38
N THR A 254 -9.35 14.01 -6.96
CA THR A 254 -9.49 14.18 -8.40
C THR A 254 -8.12 14.32 -9.02
N VAL A 255 -7.86 13.56 -10.09
CA VAL A 255 -6.59 13.56 -10.82
C VAL A 255 -6.87 13.90 -12.28
N GLU A 256 -6.19 14.91 -12.78
CA GLU A 256 -6.21 15.26 -14.20
C GLU A 256 -4.98 14.67 -14.89
N ILE A 257 -5.20 13.90 -15.95
CA ILE A 257 -4.16 13.08 -16.58
C ILE A 257 -4.15 13.40 -18.07
N GLY A 258 -2.99 13.85 -18.56
CA GLY A 258 -2.80 14.12 -19.98
C GLY A 258 -2.87 12.84 -20.84
N PRO A 259 -2.98 12.98 -22.17
CA PRO A 259 -2.85 11.85 -23.10
C PRO A 259 -1.55 11.09 -22.87
N TRP A 260 -1.61 9.76 -22.85
CA TRP A 260 -0.43 8.89 -22.74
C TRP A 260 0.49 9.21 -21.55
N SER A 261 -0.07 9.74 -20.46
CA SER A 261 0.69 10.25 -19.33
C SER A 261 0.23 9.67 -18.01
N GLU A 262 0.96 10.00 -16.95
CA GLU A 262 0.71 9.54 -15.59
C GLU A 262 0.37 10.73 -14.70
N GLY A 263 -0.69 10.59 -13.92
CA GLY A 263 -1.05 11.50 -12.84
C GLY A 263 -0.72 10.88 -11.48
N GLN A 264 -0.43 11.73 -10.50
CA GLN A 264 -0.15 11.30 -9.13
C GLN A 264 -1.22 11.84 -8.19
N PHE A 265 -1.54 11.06 -7.17
CA PHE A 265 -2.36 11.51 -6.05
C PHE A 265 -1.66 11.24 -4.72
N HIS A 266 -1.99 12.07 -3.75
CA HIS A 266 -1.53 11.96 -2.38
C HIS A 266 -2.71 12.08 -1.41
N ALA A 267 -2.74 11.19 -0.43
CA ALA A 267 -3.67 11.25 0.68
C ALA A 267 -2.93 10.96 1.98
N GLU A 268 -3.29 11.67 3.03
CA GLU A 268 -2.78 11.42 4.38
C GLU A 268 -3.95 10.87 5.20
N MET A 269 -3.78 9.68 5.75
CA MET A 269 -4.81 8.97 6.51
C MET A 269 -4.24 8.50 7.85
N PRO A 270 -5.03 8.52 8.94
CA PRO A 270 -4.56 8.00 10.21
C PRO A 270 -4.28 6.50 10.11
N SER A 271 -3.23 6.03 10.80
CA SER A 271 -3.01 4.58 10.96
C SER A 271 -4.24 3.91 11.57
N PRO A 272 -4.67 2.73 11.08
CA PRO A 272 -5.79 2.03 11.67
C PRO A 272 -5.50 1.61 13.12
N ALA A 273 -6.53 1.61 13.95
CA ALA A 273 -6.45 1.10 15.31
C ALA A 273 -6.40 -0.44 15.31
N GLY A 274 -5.56 -1.03 16.15
CA GLY A 274 -5.43 -2.48 16.32
C GLY A 274 -4.14 -3.06 15.75
N GLU A 275 -3.67 -4.16 16.34
CA GLU A 275 -2.42 -4.82 15.96
C GLU A 275 -2.57 -5.57 14.63
N GLY A 276 -1.48 -5.65 13.87
CA GLY A 276 -1.37 -6.51 12.68
C GLY A 276 -1.38 -5.78 11.34
N GLU A 277 -1.66 -6.54 10.29
CA GLU A 277 -1.65 -6.08 8.90
C GLU A 277 -2.98 -5.43 8.50
N PHE A 278 -2.88 -4.33 7.75
CA PHE A 278 -4.01 -3.58 7.22
C PHE A 278 -3.90 -3.44 5.70
N ALA A 279 -5.05 -3.26 5.04
CA ALA A 279 -5.12 -3.08 3.60
C ALA A 279 -5.62 -1.67 3.28
N VAL A 280 -4.95 -1.04 2.31
CA VAL A 280 -5.41 0.19 1.66
C VAL A 280 -5.92 -0.19 0.27
N LYS A 281 -7.14 0.22 -0.05
CA LYS A 281 -7.75 0.06 -1.37
C LYS A 281 -7.78 1.42 -2.08
N ALA A 282 -7.31 1.48 -3.31
CA ALA A 282 -7.58 2.58 -4.22
C ALA A 282 -8.53 2.08 -5.32
N THR A 283 -9.50 2.91 -5.70
CA THR A 283 -10.50 2.60 -6.73
C THR A 283 -10.75 3.81 -7.62
N LEU A 284 -10.79 3.62 -8.94
CA LEU A 284 -11.23 4.62 -9.90
C LEU A 284 -12.77 4.57 -10.00
N GLU A 285 -13.43 5.71 -9.82
CA GLU A 285 -14.92 5.77 -9.86
C GLU A 285 -15.47 6.07 -11.27
N ASP A 286 -14.67 6.72 -12.12
CA ASP A 286 -15.11 7.32 -13.39
C ASP A 286 -14.21 6.93 -14.59
N ALA A 287 -13.64 5.71 -14.60
CA ALA A 287 -12.77 5.27 -15.70
C ALA A 287 -13.56 5.09 -17.02
N GLU A 288 -14.78 4.54 -16.93
CA GLU A 288 -15.69 4.29 -18.06
C GLU A 288 -15.03 3.53 -19.23
N ASP A 289 -14.04 2.69 -18.95
CA ASP A 289 -13.42 1.82 -19.94
C ASP A 289 -13.84 0.35 -19.76
N ALA A 290 -13.29 -0.53 -20.60
CA ALA A 290 -13.69 -1.93 -20.67
C ALA A 290 -12.88 -2.84 -19.71
N LEU A 291 -11.89 -2.31 -18.99
CA LEU A 291 -10.95 -3.11 -18.19
C LEU A 291 -11.08 -2.78 -16.69
N SER A 292 -12.25 -3.05 -16.11
CA SER A 292 -12.56 -2.81 -14.70
C SER A 292 -11.58 -3.46 -13.70
N ALA A 293 -10.85 -4.49 -14.11
CA ALA A 293 -9.89 -5.20 -13.27
C ALA A 293 -8.69 -4.33 -12.84
N ASP A 294 -8.34 -3.28 -13.58
CA ASP A 294 -7.22 -2.39 -13.27
C ASP A 294 -7.63 -1.06 -12.60
N ASP A 295 -8.94 -0.86 -12.40
CA ASP A 295 -9.54 0.23 -11.64
C ASP A 295 -9.31 0.11 -10.14
N VAL A 296 -8.85 -1.05 -9.67
CA VAL A 296 -8.64 -1.35 -8.24
C VAL A 296 -7.20 -1.76 -7.99
N ARG A 297 -6.58 -1.12 -6.99
CA ARG A 297 -5.27 -1.53 -6.49
C ARG A 297 -5.22 -1.55 -4.98
N TRP A 298 -4.49 -2.53 -4.46
CA TRP A 298 -4.31 -2.76 -3.03
C TRP A 298 -2.86 -2.58 -2.62
N ALA A 299 -2.67 -2.02 -1.43
CA ALA A 299 -1.39 -1.99 -0.73
C ALA A 299 -1.61 -2.55 0.68
N ILE A 300 -0.71 -3.44 1.11
CA ILE A 300 -0.74 -4.00 2.46
C ILE A 300 0.33 -3.31 3.30
N GLY A 301 -0.08 -2.75 4.44
CA GLY A 301 0.82 -2.26 5.48
C GLY A 301 0.74 -3.13 6.71
N LYS A 302 1.75 -3.03 7.59
CA LYS A 302 1.73 -3.70 8.90
C LYS A 302 1.94 -2.64 9.96
N ARG A 303 1.04 -2.57 10.95
CA ARG A 303 1.29 -1.70 12.10
C ARG A 303 2.48 -2.26 12.87
N ARG A 304 3.48 -1.41 13.09
CA ARG A 304 4.67 -1.80 13.83
C ARG A 304 4.34 -1.93 15.32
N ASP A 305 4.98 -2.89 15.97
CA ASP A 305 5.04 -2.91 17.43
C ASP A 305 5.74 -1.64 17.96
N PRO A 306 5.43 -1.22 19.20
CA PRO A 306 6.16 -0.14 19.85
C PRO A 306 7.67 -0.41 19.87
N LEU A 307 8.45 0.63 19.58
CA LEU A 307 9.90 0.56 19.50
C LEU A 307 10.49 0.09 20.84
N ARG A 308 11.18 -1.04 20.84
CA ARG A 308 11.79 -1.60 22.04
C ARG A 308 13.06 -0.84 22.38
N VAL A 309 13.03 -0.11 23.49
CA VAL A 309 14.16 0.71 23.94
C VAL A 309 14.74 0.11 25.23
N ALA A 310 16.03 -0.19 25.25
CA ALA A 310 16.73 -0.53 26.48
C ALA A 310 17.64 0.61 26.91
N THR A 311 17.71 0.87 28.22
CA THR A 311 18.65 1.83 28.81
C THR A 311 19.70 1.11 29.64
N ARG A 312 20.97 1.50 29.50
CA ARG A 312 22.07 0.98 30.32
C ARG A 312 22.98 2.12 30.72
N PHE A 313 22.86 2.50 31.99
CA PHE A 313 23.63 3.59 32.58
C PHE A 313 24.58 3.04 33.63
N ASP A 314 25.78 3.59 33.67
CA ASP A 314 26.72 3.44 34.77
C ASP A 314 26.42 4.51 35.83
N PRO A 315 26.07 4.13 37.06
CA PRO A 315 25.76 5.08 38.14
C PRO A 315 26.92 6.04 38.46
N GLU A 316 28.17 5.67 38.15
CA GLU A 316 29.32 6.57 38.33
C GLU A 316 29.41 7.64 37.23
N SER A 317 28.77 7.39 36.09
CA SER A 317 28.87 8.22 34.88
C SER A 317 27.63 9.07 34.60
N VAL A 318 26.47 8.68 35.15
CA VAL A 318 25.18 9.36 34.94
C VAL A 318 24.48 9.50 36.28
N SER A 319 24.00 10.72 36.59
CA SER A 319 23.29 10.99 37.83
C SER A 319 21.95 10.25 37.89
N GLU A 320 21.45 10.01 39.10
CA GLU A 320 20.12 9.40 39.30
C GLU A 320 19.01 10.25 38.66
N VAL A 321 19.15 11.58 38.75
CA VAL A 321 18.24 12.55 38.12
C VAL A 321 18.22 12.39 36.60
N GLU A 322 19.39 12.33 35.94
CA GLU A 322 19.44 12.13 34.49
C GLU A 322 18.87 10.76 34.08
N THR A 323 19.13 9.71 34.87
CA THR A 323 18.54 8.37 34.63
C THR A 323 17.02 8.41 34.71
N GLU A 324 16.47 9.12 35.69
CA GLU A 324 15.02 9.32 35.84
C GLU A 324 14.44 10.12 34.65
N VAL A 325 15.12 11.17 34.20
CA VAL A 325 14.69 11.94 33.03
C VAL A 325 14.66 11.06 31.78
N TRP A 326 15.69 10.25 31.53
CA TRP A 326 15.69 9.28 30.42
C TRP A 326 14.52 8.30 30.51
N SER A 327 14.27 7.74 31.70
CA SER A 327 13.15 6.82 31.89
C SER A 327 11.81 7.47 31.57
N ARG A 328 11.53 8.64 32.18
CA ARG A 328 10.30 9.41 31.97
C ARG A 328 10.11 9.79 30.50
N LEU A 329 11.18 10.31 29.87
CA LEU A 329 11.22 10.67 28.45
C LEU A 329 10.84 9.48 27.57
N LEU A 330 11.51 8.34 27.74
CA LEU A 330 11.26 7.17 26.93
C LEU A 330 9.87 6.58 27.17
N THR A 331 9.29 6.72 28.36
CA THR A 331 7.91 6.29 28.64
C THR A 331 6.83 7.29 28.19
N SER A 332 7.22 8.52 27.84
CA SER A 332 6.26 9.57 27.43
C SER A 332 5.73 9.37 26.00
N PHE A 333 6.45 8.60 25.18
CA PHE A 333 6.02 8.26 23.84
C PHE A 333 5.17 6.99 23.88
N ALA A 334 3.92 7.05 23.44
CA ALA A 334 3.03 5.88 23.44
C ALA A 334 3.52 4.73 22.55
N TRP A 335 4.37 5.04 21.56
CA TRP A 335 4.90 4.13 20.56
C TRP A 335 6.30 3.58 20.90
N THR A 336 6.79 3.79 22.13
CA THR A 336 8.00 3.14 22.65
C THR A 336 7.63 2.15 23.75
N ARG A 337 8.47 1.13 23.93
CA ARG A 337 8.38 0.17 25.04
C ARG A 337 9.75 -0.01 25.67
N VAL A 338 9.90 0.49 26.89
CA VAL A 338 11.13 0.30 27.66
C VAL A 338 11.25 -1.18 28.06
N THR A 339 12.42 -1.78 27.82
CA THR A 339 12.69 -3.19 28.12
C THR A 339 13.98 -3.38 28.90
N ASP A 340 13.98 -4.37 29.79
CA ASP A 340 15.17 -4.82 30.51
C ASP A 340 16.03 -5.79 29.69
N ASP A 341 15.62 -6.21 28.50
CA ASP A 341 16.43 -7.05 27.62
C ASP A 341 17.14 -6.21 26.53
N PRO A 342 18.45 -5.92 26.68
CA PRO A 342 19.19 -5.16 25.69
C PRO A 342 19.47 -5.97 24.42
N ALA A 343 19.36 -7.30 24.45
CA ALA A 343 19.57 -8.13 23.27
C ALA A 343 18.35 -8.13 22.34
N GLY A 344 17.15 -7.96 22.90
CA GLY A 344 15.88 -7.80 22.17
C GLY A 344 15.52 -6.36 21.82
N ALA A 345 16.31 -5.38 22.28
CA ALA A 345 16.07 -3.96 22.02
C ALA A 345 16.45 -3.56 20.58
N GLU A 346 15.67 -2.62 20.04
CA GLU A 346 15.90 -2.00 18.73
C GLU A 346 16.66 -0.70 18.88
N VAL A 347 16.46 0.00 20.00
CA VAL A 347 17.26 1.15 20.41
C VAL A 347 17.90 0.84 21.75
N LEU A 348 19.22 1.00 21.82
CA LEU A 348 19.97 0.92 23.07
C LEU A 348 20.48 2.31 23.44
N VAL A 349 20.00 2.86 24.55
CA VAL A 349 20.57 4.06 25.17
C VAL A 349 21.63 3.60 26.16
N LEU A 350 22.86 4.08 25.98
CA LEU A 350 24.02 3.59 26.69
C LEU A 350 24.85 4.76 27.21
N ALA A 351 25.17 4.73 28.50
CA ALA A 351 26.19 5.57 29.10
C ALA A 351 27.04 4.74 30.04
N GLY A 352 28.36 4.74 29.83
CA GLY A 352 29.29 3.96 30.64
C GLY A 352 29.25 2.45 30.36
N HIS A 353 30.13 1.72 31.05
CA HIS A 353 30.40 0.27 30.94
C HIS A 353 31.31 -0.19 29.78
N PRO A 354 32.60 0.19 29.68
CA PRO A 354 33.43 -0.02 28.49
C PRO A 354 33.43 -1.45 27.89
N ASP A 355 33.54 -2.50 28.71
CA ASP A 355 33.61 -3.88 28.20
C ASP A 355 32.23 -4.49 27.86
N ARG A 356 31.20 -4.17 28.65
CA ARG A 356 29.83 -4.71 28.44
C ARG A 356 29.08 -3.91 27.38
N ALA A 357 29.30 -2.60 27.34
CA ALA A 357 28.78 -1.67 26.36
C ALA A 357 29.13 -2.09 24.94
N ALA A 358 30.40 -2.40 24.67
CA ALA A 358 30.87 -2.74 23.34
C ALA A 358 30.19 -4.00 22.78
N LYS A 359 29.98 -5.02 23.62
CA LYS A 359 29.31 -6.25 23.19
C LYS A 359 27.81 -6.04 22.92
N MET A 360 27.11 -5.33 23.81
CA MET A 360 25.68 -5.04 23.65
C MET A 360 25.42 -4.15 22.43
N ALA A 361 26.19 -3.06 22.30
CA ALA A 361 26.10 -2.15 21.18
C ALA A 361 26.38 -2.84 19.84
N LYS A 362 27.43 -3.67 19.75
CA LYS A 362 27.69 -4.48 18.56
C LYS A 362 26.52 -5.42 18.24
N GLY A 363 25.91 -6.03 19.25
CA GLY A 363 24.76 -6.91 19.07
C GLY A 363 23.52 -6.20 18.51
N VAL A 364 23.25 -4.97 18.96
CA VAL A 364 22.14 -4.14 18.46
C VAL A 364 22.42 -3.62 17.05
N LEU A 365 23.62 -3.09 16.83
CA LEU A 365 24.03 -2.56 15.51
C LEU A 365 24.08 -3.65 14.44
N ALA A 366 24.55 -4.86 14.76
CA ALA A 366 24.58 -5.98 13.81
C ALA A 366 23.18 -6.44 13.35
N LYS A 367 22.12 -6.06 14.07
CA LYS A 367 20.72 -6.31 13.70
C LYS A 367 20.07 -5.14 12.95
N GLY A 368 20.83 -4.09 12.62
CA GLY A 368 20.25 -2.86 12.05
C GLY A 368 19.59 -1.94 13.07
N GLY A 369 19.77 -2.21 14.38
CA GLY A 369 19.24 -1.36 15.44
C GLY A 369 20.03 -0.06 15.60
N THR A 370 19.62 0.72 16.61
CA THR A 370 20.21 2.03 16.91
C THR A 370 20.89 2.05 18.27
N LEU A 371 22.06 2.65 18.34
CA LEU A 371 22.76 2.98 19.57
C LEU A 371 22.68 4.49 19.83
N ILE A 372 22.12 4.90 20.96
CA ILE A 372 22.25 6.26 21.49
C ILE A 372 23.31 6.21 22.58
N TYR A 373 24.47 6.81 22.32
CA TYR A 373 25.64 6.69 23.18
C TYR A 373 26.00 8.03 23.82
N ARG A 374 26.00 8.04 25.15
CA ARG A 374 26.54 9.12 25.98
C ARG A 374 27.98 8.75 26.39
N PRO A 375 28.98 9.61 26.10
CA PRO A 375 30.38 9.31 26.37
C PRO A 375 30.71 9.33 27.86
N THR A 376 31.63 8.45 28.26
CA THR A 376 32.16 8.37 29.62
C THR A 376 33.68 8.17 29.63
N ALA A 377 34.31 8.40 30.77
CA ALA A 377 35.72 8.10 30.96
C ALA A 377 35.98 6.59 30.76
N GLY A 378 37.06 6.26 30.03
CA GLY A 378 37.51 4.86 29.87
C GLY A 378 36.81 4.02 28.80
N HIS A 379 36.09 4.62 27.84
CA HIS A 379 35.42 3.87 26.76
C HIS A 379 36.41 3.09 25.86
N GLN A 380 35.98 1.91 25.40
CA GLN A 380 36.59 1.22 24.27
C GLN A 380 35.89 1.62 22.96
N ALA A 381 36.61 1.59 21.84
CA ALA A 381 36.03 1.87 20.53
C ALA A 381 34.90 0.88 20.19
N ILE A 382 33.66 1.38 20.10
CA ILE A 382 32.48 0.59 19.71
C ILE A 382 32.34 0.58 18.17
N GLY A 383 33.47 0.34 17.48
CA GLY A 383 33.55 0.34 16.02
C GLY A 383 34.17 1.61 15.42
N PRO A 384 34.25 1.69 14.08
CA PRO A 384 35.05 2.70 13.37
C PRO A 384 34.51 4.13 13.52
N TRP A 385 33.25 4.31 13.91
CA TRP A 385 32.64 5.63 14.14
C TRP A 385 33.28 6.38 15.31
N PHE A 386 33.73 5.65 16.34
CA PHE A 386 34.32 6.24 17.54
C PHE A 386 35.72 6.79 17.27
N ASP A 387 36.43 6.21 16.29
CA ASP A 387 37.71 6.71 15.81
C ASP A 387 37.53 8.03 15.04
N ALA A 388 36.45 8.16 14.26
CA ALA A 388 36.11 9.39 13.53
C ALA A 388 35.84 10.57 14.48
N LEU A 389 35.23 10.30 15.64
CA LEU A 389 34.98 11.29 16.69
C LEU A 389 36.18 11.49 17.64
N GLN A 390 37.26 10.71 17.49
CA GLN A 390 38.45 10.69 18.37
C GLN A 390 38.10 10.69 19.86
N LEU A 391 37.03 9.99 20.23
CA LEU A 391 36.43 10.06 21.57
C LEU A 391 37.42 9.68 22.66
N ALA A 392 38.39 8.81 22.34
CA ALA A 392 39.43 8.29 23.25
C ALA A 392 40.22 9.38 24.01
N SER A 393 40.28 10.59 23.46
CA SER A 393 41.02 11.72 24.02
C SER A 393 40.17 12.69 24.86
N GLY A 394 38.85 12.50 24.88
CA GLY A 394 37.93 13.42 25.52
C GLY A 394 37.83 13.28 27.04
N ARG A 395 37.28 14.31 27.69
CA ARG A 395 36.92 14.33 29.11
C ARG A 395 35.68 15.19 29.33
N TRP A 396 34.95 14.94 30.40
CA TRP A 396 33.91 15.86 30.84
C TRP A 396 34.55 17.15 31.38
N GLU A 397 34.07 18.28 30.91
CA GLU A 397 34.44 19.63 31.32
C GLU A 397 33.20 20.30 31.92
N THR A 398 33.35 20.92 33.08
CA THR A 398 32.29 21.64 33.78
C THR A 398 32.75 23.08 34.02
N ARG A 399 31.94 24.05 33.57
CA ARG A 399 32.13 25.47 33.85
C ARG A 399 31.67 25.82 35.26
N ASN A 400 32.26 26.87 35.81
CA ASN A 400 31.81 27.41 37.09
C ASN A 400 30.38 27.94 36.96
N PRO A 401 29.52 27.84 37.99
CA PRO A 401 28.15 28.38 37.95
C PRO A 401 28.06 29.89 37.69
N GLN A 402 29.17 30.61 37.83
CA GLN A 402 29.28 32.06 37.59
C GLN A 402 29.65 32.39 36.14
N GLU A 403 30.12 31.40 35.37
CA GLU A 403 30.44 31.56 33.95
C GLU A 403 29.20 31.28 33.11
N GLU A 404 29.11 31.96 31.96
CA GLU A 404 28.05 31.66 31.00
C GLU A 404 28.23 30.23 30.46
N GLY A 405 27.16 29.45 30.41
CA GLY A 405 27.18 28.10 29.82
C GLY A 405 27.48 28.15 28.32
N TRP A 406 27.90 27.03 27.75
CA TRP A 406 28.04 26.89 26.30
C TRP A 406 26.68 26.92 25.63
N ARG A 407 26.54 27.74 24.59
CA ARG A 407 25.34 27.78 23.76
C ARG A 407 25.40 26.72 22.67
N LEU A 408 24.24 26.20 22.29
CA LEU A 408 24.12 25.26 21.18
C LEU A 408 23.88 26.01 19.87
N ARG A 409 24.30 25.41 18.77
CA ARG A 409 24.00 25.87 17.41
C ARG A 409 23.85 24.67 16.47
N ILE A 410 23.04 24.84 15.44
CA ILE A 410 22.96 23.90 14.31
C ILE A 410 23.91 24.38 13.23
N PRO A 411 24.87 23.56 12.77
CA PRO A 411 25.70 23.91 11.63
C PRO A 411 24.85 24.12 10.37
N VAL A 412 25.19 25.08 9.52
CA VAL A 412 24.45 25.36 8.27
C VAL A 412 24.31 24.11 7.38
N ALA A 413 25.32 23.23 7.38
CA ALA A 413 25.28 21.98 6.63
C ALA A 413 24.22 20.99 7.15
N ALA A 414 23.82 21.10 8.42
CA ALA A 414 22.87 20.23 9.08
C ALA A 414 21.44 20.77 9.10
N GLU A 415 21.18 22.05 8.77
CA GLU A 415 19.84 22.66 8.78
C GLU A 415 18.79 21.92 7.93
N ARG A 416 19.24 21.20 6.89
CA ARG A 416 18.37 20.43 5.98
C ARG A 416 18.24 18.95 6.36
N ASP A 417 18.86 18.52 7.47
CA ASP A 417 18.78 17.14 7.92
C ASP A 417 17.33 16.77 8.27
N SER A 418 16.97 15.50 8.07
CA SER A 418 15.64 15.00 8.40
C SER A 418 15.25 15.21 9.85
N LEU A 419 16.22 15.22 10.78
CA LEU A 419 15.98 15.46 12.21
C LEU A 419 15.34 16.83 12.47
N PHE A 420 15.64 17.84 11.64
CA PHE A 420 15.20 19.22 11.88
C PHE A 420 13.96 19.63 11.07
N LYS A 421 13.41 18.74 10.24
CA LYS A 421 12.24 19.03 9.39
C LYS A 421 11.05 19.56 10.18
N LEU A 422 10.76 18.95 11.33
CA LEU A 422 9.67 19.36 12.22
C LEU A 422 9.82 20.80 12.73
N PHE A 423 11.05 21.30 12.87
CA PHE A 423 11.36 22.62 13.42
C PHE A 423 11.46 23.71 12.36
N ALA A 424 11.36 23.38 11.06
CA ALA A 424 11.56 24.33 9.97
C ALA A 424 10.57 25.52 10.00
N LEU A 425 9.38 25.32 10.56
CA LEU A 425 8.35 26.37 10.71
C LEU A 425 8.40 27.09 12.09
N GLY A 426 9.24 26.62 13.02
CA GLY A 426 9.39 27.20 14.36
C GLY A 426 8.26 26.87 15.36
N GLU A 427 7.23 26.13 14.95
CA GLU A 427 6.08 25.78 15.80
C GLU A 427 6.46 24.95 17.04
N TYR A 428 7.54 24.16 16.93
CA TYR A 428 8.05 23.28 17.99
C TYR A 428 9.25 23.87 18.75
N GLY A 429 9.52 25.18 18.58
CA GLY A 429 10.65 25.88 19.19
C GLY A 429 11.97 25.71 18.43
N ASP A 430 13.04 26.27 18.98
CA ASP A 430 14.40 26.13 18.44
C ASP A 430 15.10 24.95 19.12
N PRO A 431 15.48 23.88 18.40
CA PRO A 431 16.19 22.73 18.97
C PRO A 431 17.58 23.07 19.52
N SER A 432 18.18 24.19 19.10
CA SER A 432 19.43 24.72 19.63
C SER A 432 19.25 25.74 20.76
N ALA A 433 18.01 26.00 21.21
CA ALA A 433 17.78 26.82 22.39
C ALA A 433 18.37 26.14 23.63
N GLY A 434 18.89 26.92 24.57
CA GLY A 434 19.43 26.43 25.84
C GLY A 434 20.95 26.50 25.93
N THR A 435 21.45 26.16 27.11
CA THR A 435 22.85 26.26 27.48
C THR A 435 23.26 25.06 28.34
N SER A 436 24.50 24.61 28.18
CA SER A 436 25.08 23.59 29.04
C SER A 436 26.24 24.16 29.85
N SER A 437 26.30 23.85 31.15
CA SER A 437 27.47 24.11 32.00
C SER A 437 28.43 22.92 32.05
N THR A 438 28.03 21.75 31.53
CA THR A 438 28.86 20.54 31.46
C THR A 438 28.79 19.91 30.06
N ARG A 439 29.92 19.41 29.54
CA ARG A 439 29.99 18.70 28.25
C ARG A 439 31.23 17.81 28.14
N TRP A 440 31.22 16.86 27.23
CA TRP A 440 32.40 16.09 26.82
C TRP A 440 33.23 16.87 25.79
N THR A 441 34.53 16.95 25.98
CA THR A 441 35.46 17.54 25.02
C THR A 441 35.72 16.55 23.88
N ALA A 442 35.45 16.96 22.65
CA ALA A 442 35.81 16.21 21.45
C ALA A 442 36.29 17.19 20.37
N PRO A 443 37.17 16.78 19.45
CA PRO A 443 37.48 17.61 18.30
C PRO A 443 36.23 17.83 17.44
N PRO A 444 36.19 18.91 16.64
CA PRO A 444 35.12 19.11 15.66
C PRO A 444 34.97 17.90 14.76
N ALA A 445 33.75 17.41 14.61
CA ALA A 445 33.45 16.24 13.81
C ALA A 445 32.73 16.65 12.52
N PRO A 446 33.10 16.09 11.36
CA PRO A 446 32.28 16.23 10.16
C PRO A 446 30.91 15.61 10.42
N ASN A 447 29.86 16.26 9.90
CA ASN A 447 28.46 15.83 10.03
C ASN A 447 27.90 15.87 11.46
N ALA A 448 28.44 16.72 12.34
CA ALA A 448 27.74 17.09 13.57
C ALA A 448 26.37 17.69 13.22
N LEU A 449 25.32 17.26 13.91
CA LEU A 449 23.96 17.78 13.74
C LEU A 449 23.72 18.98 14.63
N MET A 450 24.32 18.98 15.82
CA MET A 450 24.38 20.11 16.72
C MET A 450 25.80 20.24 17.27
N GLU A 451 26.24 21.47 17.49
CA GLU A 451 27.54 21.79 18.06
C GLU A 451 27.40 22.88 19.11
N PHE A 452 28.37 22.98 20.01
CA PHE A 452 28.52 24.11 20.90
C PHE A 452 29.09 25.32 20.13
N ASP A 453 28.98 26.50 20.72
CA ASP A 453 29.47 27.77 20.17
C ASP A 453 30.96 27.77 19.76
N ASP A 454 31.78 26.97 20.43
CA ASP A 454 33.20 26.76 20.10
C ASP A 454 33.50 25.60 19.12
N GLY A 455 32.45 24.98 18.57
CA GLY A 455 32.56 23.92 17.55
C GLY A 455 32.77 22.51 18.09
N VAL A 456 32.75 22.31 19.42
CA VAL A 456 32.68 20.96 19.99
C VAL A 456 31.33 20.35 19.61
N PRO A 457 31.26 19.12 19.07
CA PRO A 457 29.97 18.50 18.74
C PRO A 457 29.10 18.32 20.00
N ALA A 458 27.79 18.51 19.85
CA ALA A 458 26.78 18.25 20.88
C ALA A 458 25.93 17.01 20.54
N VAL A 459 25.55 16.88 19.26
CA VAL A 459 24.84 15.72 18.72
C VAL A 459 25.48 15.34 17.39
N TRP A 460 25.76 14.06 17.20
CA TRP A 460 26.32 13.53 15.96
C TRP A 460 25.64 12.22 15.58
N ARG A 461 25.49 11.98 14.27
CA ARG A 461 24.90 10.75 13.73
C ARG A 461 25.87 10.05 12.79
N GLY A 462 26.03 8.75 12.99
CA GLY A 462 26.76 7.84 12.11
C GLY A 462 25.86 6.73 11.59
N ASP A 463 25.98 6.45 10.31
CA ASP A 463 25.29 5.33 9.65
C ASP A 463 26.29 4.21 9.33
N GLY A 464 25.85 2.95 9.41
CA GLY A 464 26.60 1.77 8.98
C GLY A 464 25.75 0.50 9.08
N GLU A 465 26.21 -0.56 9.75
CA GLU A 465 25.38 -1.77 9.97
C GLU A 465 24.10 -1.47 10.75
N GLY A 466 24.14 -0.44 11.61
CA GLY A 466 22.99 0.18 12.26
C GLY A 466 23.20 1.70 12.34
N LYS A 467 22.46 2.37 13.22
CA LYS A 467 22.59 3.81 13.45
C LYS A 467 23.26 4.09 14.79
N VAL A 468 24.15 5.07 14.83
CA VAL A 468 24.78 5.54 16.06
C VAL A 468 24.50 7.02 16.23
N TRP A 469 23.88 7.37 17.36
CA TRP A 469 23.76 8.73 17.84
C TRP A 469 24.75 8.93 18.96
N TRP A 470 25.65 9.89 18.79
CA TRP A 470 26.51 10.34 19.88
C TRP A 470 25.87 11.55 20.54
N TRP A 471 25.71 11.47 21.86
CA TRP A 471 24.88 12.36 22.66
C TRP A 471 25.70 13.05 23.76
N ASN A 472 25.94 14.35 23.60
CA ASN A 472 26.79 15.15 24.48
C ASN A 472 26.02 16.26 25.21
N LEU A 473 24.73 16.04 25.46
CA LEU A 473 23.86 16.96 26.19
C LEU A 473 23.43 16.31 27.52
N PRO A 474 23.87 16.83 28.68
CA PRO A 474 23.33 16.42 29.98
C PRO A 474 21.84 16.67 30.09
N PHE A 475 21.11 15.75 30.71
CA PHE A 475 19.70 15.97 31.08
C PHE A 475 19.50 16.43 32.51
N ASP A 476 20.59 16.46 33.29
CA ASP A 476 20.57 17.02 34.64
C ASP A 476 20.30 18.54 34.58
N PRO A 477 19.22 19.06 35.20
CA PRO A 477 18.88 20.48 35.19
C PRO A 477 19.95 21.38 35.82
N GLU A 478 20.81 20.85 36.69
CA GLU A 478 21.95 21.59 37.25
C GLU A 478 23.08 21.79 36.22
N GLN A 479 23.11 20.94 35.20
CA GLN A 479 24.16 20.89 34.19
C GLN A 479 23.72 21.47 32.84
N SER A 480 22.42 21.51 32.57
CA SER A 480 21.89 21.94 31.27
C SER A 480 20.47 22.48 31.39
N THR A 481 20.19 23.58 30.69
CA THR A 481 18.83 24.12 30.53
C THR A 481 18.10 23.54 29.33
N TRP A 482 18.78 22.70 28.53
CA TRP A 482 18.21 22.12 27.30
C TRP A 482 16.95 21.26 27.55
N PRO A 483 16.86 20.41 28.59
CA PRO A 483 15.65 19.61 28.85
C PRO A 483 14.40 20.44 29.17
N SER A 484 14.57 21.71 29.54
CA SER A 484 13.45 22.63 29.83
C SER A 484 12.93 23.36 28.59
N GLN A 485 13.57 23.20 27.43
CA GLN A 485 13.18 23.89 26.20
C GLN A 485 11.97 23.20 25.54
N PRO A 486 11.07 23.95 24.88
CA PRO A 486 9.93 23.38 24.16
C PRO A 486 10.32 22.32 23.12
N ALA A 487 11.49 22.48 22.49
CA ALA A 487 12.01 21.59 21.47
C ALA A 487 12.56 20.25 22.00
N PHE A 488 12.71 20.10 23.32
CA PHE A 488 13.30 18.91 23.94
C PHE A 488 12.59 17.61 23.56
N LEU A 489 11.29 17.51 23.87
CA LEU A 489 10.49 16.30 23.59
C LEU A 489 10.35 16.02 22.09
N PRO A 490 9.99 17.01 21.23
CA PRO A 490 9.91 16.78 19.79
C PRO A 490 11.23 16.30 19.17
N LEU A 491 12.39 16.83 19.61
CA LEU A 491 13.67 16.45 18.99
C LEU A 491 14.04 15.01 19.31
N ILE A 492 13.82 14.57 20.55
CA ILE A 492 14.05 13.17 20.94
C ILE A 492 13.05 12.25 20.22
N GLY A 493 11.79 12.67 20.08
CA GLY A 493 10.78 11.95 19.31
C GLY A 493 11.23 11.71 17.87
N GLU A 494 11.60 12.77 17.15
CA GLU A 494 12.13 12.68 15.77
C GLU A 494 13.39 11.82 15.69
N MET A 495 14.32 11.95 16.64
CA MET A 495 15.52 11.12 16.70
C MET A 495 15.15 9.63 16.80
N LEU A 496 14.22 9.26 17.69
CA LEU A 496 13.76 7.88 17.87
C LEU A 496 12.98 7.37 16.65
N LEU A 497 12.18 8.21 15.99
CA LEU A 497 11.49 7.87 14.74
C LEU A 497 12.49 7.60 13.59
N LEU A 498 13.55 8.41 13.48
CA LEU A 498 14.65 8.19 12.53
C LEU A 498 15.54 6.99 12.88
N SER A 499 15.36 6.43 14.08
CA SER A 499 16.08 5.27 14.61
C SER A 499 15.36 3.95 14.39
N LYS A 500 14.19 3.97 13.73
CA LYS A 500 13.46 2.76 13.33
C LYS A 500 14.36 1.86 12.46
N PRO A 501 14.47 0.56 12.78
CA PRO A 501 15.09 -0.41 11.89
C PRO A 501 14.38 -0.41 10.53
N ARG A 502 15.14 -0.55 9.45
CA ARG A 502 14.56 -0.70 8.12
C ARG A 502 14.02 -2.12 7.98
N GLU A 503 12.74 -2.30 8.28
CA GLU A 503 12.03 -3.53 7.99
C GLU A 503 11.40 -3.48 6.60
N LEU A 504 11.59 -4.54 5.84
CA LEU A 504 10.88 -4.74 4.59
C LEU A 504 9.50 -5.32 4.91
N PRO A 505 8.45 -4.93 4.16
CA PRO A 505 7.17 -5.62 4.24
C PRO A 505 7.37 -7.12 4.03
N PRO A 506 6.62 -7.98 4.74
CA PRO A 506 6.70 -9.41 4.54
C PRO A 506 6.47 -9.82 3.07
N ALA A 507 7.18 -10.84 2.60
CA ALA A 507 7.11 -11.26 1.19
C ALA A 507 5.71 -11.73 0.75
N HIS A 508 4.84 -12.14 1.68
CA HIS A 508 3.47 -12.57 1.39
C HIS A 508 2.50 -11.41 1.10
N THR A 509 2.91 -10.16 1.34
CA THR A 509 2.02 -8.99 1.23
C THR A 509 1.61 -8.69 -0.20
N LEU A 510 2.46 -9.01 -1.19
CA LEU A 510 2.20 -8.80 -2.61
C LEU A 510 2.53 -10.07 -3.39
N VAL A 511 1.51 -10.63 -4.04
CA VAL A 511 1.63 -11.83 -4.89
C VAL A 511 1.19 -11.46 -6.30
N ALA A 512 1.92 -11.93 -7.31
CA ALA A 512 1.52 -11.70 -8.69
C ALA A 512 0.29 -12.54 -9.03
N PRO A 513 -0.63 -12.04 -9.88
CA PRO A 513 -1.71 -12.84 -10.42
C PRO A 513 -1.18 -14.13 -11.05
N GLY A 514 -1.91 -15.23 -10.88
CA GLY A 514 -1.46 -16.53 -11.40
C GLY A 514 -0.43 -17.24 -10.54
N GLN A 515 -0.02 -16.64 -9.42
CA GLN A 515 0.82 -17.30 -8.43
C GLN A 515 0.01 -17.73 -7.22
N GLY A 516 0.45 -18.84 -6.61
CA GLY A 516 -0.07 -19.22 -5.31
C GLY A 516 0.56 -18.36 -4.21
N ALA A 517 -0.24 -17.95 -3.23
CA ALA A 517 0.30 -17.26 -2.06
C ALA A 517 0.93 -18.26 -1.09
N LYS A 518 2.07 -17.86 -0.53
CA LYS A 518 2.77 -18.59 0.54
C LYS A 518 2.82 -17.70 1.77
N TRP A 519 2.42 -18.24 2.91
CA TRP A 519 2.52 -17.55 4.19
C TRP A 519 3.16 -18.46 5.25
N GLU A 520 4.05 -17.87 6.04
CA GLU A 520 4.78 -18.53 7.13
C GLU A 520 4.54 -17.71 8.41
N PRO A 521 3.80 -18.24 9.40
CA PRO A 521 3.49 -17.49 10.60
C PRO A 521 4.73 -17.28 11.48
N GLU A 522 4.91 -16.07 12.01
CA GLU A 522 5.98 -15.77 12.99
C GLU A 522 5.81 -16.56 14.29
N ARG A 523 4.55 -16.83 14.68
CA ARG A 523 4.18 -17.66 15.81
C ARG A 523 3.05 -18.58 15.40
N PHE A 524 3.18 -19.87 15.71
CA PHE A 524 2.14 -20.85 15.40
C PHE A 524 0.86 -20.51 16.15
N PRO A 525 -0.28 -20.36 15.43
CA PRO A 525 -1.55 -20.15 16.07
C PRO A 525 -1.95 -21.42 16.83
N GLU A 526 -2.25 -21.28 18.12
CA GLU A 526 -2.80 -22.38 18.93
C GLU A 526 -4.33 -22.35 18.83
N GLY A 527 -4.96 -23.52 18.67
CA GLY A 527 -6.40 -23.67 18.91
C GLY A 527 -7.37 -23.33 17.76
N GLY A 528 -6.96 -23.41 16.49
CA GLY A 528 -7.89 -23.21 15.36
C GLY A 528 -7.39 -23.76 14.03
N THR A 529 -8.15 -23.53 12.96
CA THR A 529 -7.75 -23.88 11.58
C THR A 529 -7.44 -22.60 10.81
N VAL A 530 -6.27 -22.55 10.17
CA VAL A 530 -5.91 -21.44 9.29
C VAL A 530 -6.69 -21.56 7.99
N VAL A 531 -7.34 -20.47 7.61
CA VAL A 531 -8.07 -20.33 6.34
C VAL A 531 -7.61 -19.07 5.64
N LEU A 532 -7.67 -19.07 4.30
CA LEU A 532 -7.50 -17.87 3.49
C LEU A 532 -8.87 -17.45 2.98
N LEU A 533 -9.23 -16.20 3.22
CA LEU A 533 -10.51 -15.62 2.82
C LEU A 533 -10.29 -14.59 1.71
N GLY A 534 -11.10 -14.64 0.66
CA GLY A 534 -11.19 -13.58 -0.35
C GLY A 534 -11.91 -12.34 0.19
N GLU A 535 -12.01 -11.30 -0.66
CA GLU A 535 -12.72 -10.05 -0.34
C GLU A 535 -14.21 -10.28 -0.06
N ASP A 536 -14.82 -11.26 -0.74
CA ASP A 536 -16.21 -11.70 -0.58
C ASP A 536 -16.44 -12.58 0.67
N GLY A 537 -15.37 -12.92 1.40
CA GLY A 537 -15.39 -13.86 2.52
C GLY A 537 -15.36 -15.33 2.10
N GLY A 538 -15.26 -15.64 0.80
CA GLY A 538 -15.11 -16.99 0.28
C GLY A 538 -13.80 -17.62 0.72
N THR A 539 -13.82 -18.90 1.08
CA THR A 539 -12.63 -19.62 1.52
C THR A 539 -11.82 -20.14 0.33
N ILE A 540 -10.53 -19.82 0.29
CA ILE A 540 -9.59 -20.33 -0.69
C ILE A 540 -8.92 -21.59 -0.13
N PRO A 541 -8.92 -22.73 -0.87
CA PRO A 541 -8.30 -23.96 -0.40
C PRO A 541 -6.78 -23.80 -0.16
N LEU A 542 -6.32 -24.33 0.97
CA LEU A 542 -4.93 -24.30 1.40
C LEU A 542 -4.32 -25.70 1.46
N ALA A 543 -3.03 -25.78 1.19
CA ALA A 543 -2.17 -26.91 1.45
C ALA A 543 -1.17 -26.54 2.57
N GLU A 544 -1.04 -27.43 3.54
CA GLU A 544 -0.06 -27.31 4.62
C GLU A 544 1.22 -28.05 4.25
N ASP A 545 2.35 -27.38 4.38
CA ASP A 545 3.68 -27.95 4.17
C ASP A 545 4.47 -27.89 5.48
N ALA A 546 4.60 -29.03 6.14
CA ALA A 546 5.38 -29.20 7.37
C ALA A 546 6.76 -29.84 7.10
N ALA A 547 7.14 -30.10 5.84
CA ALA A 547 8.33 -30.88 5.50
C ALA A 547 9.65 -30.14 5.82
N SER A 548 9.61 -28.81 5.92
CA SER A 548 10.79 -27.96 6.13
C SER A 548 11.13 -27.71 7.60
N GLY A 549 10.37 -28.26 8.55
CA GLY A 549 10.51 -27.96 9.98
C GLY A 549 9.83 -26.66 10.42
N THR A 550 9.37 -25.83 9.47
CA THR A 550 8.46 -24.72 9.71
C THR A 550 7.13 -24.99 9.00
N LEU A 551 6.01 -24.83 9.71
CA LEU A 551 4.68 -24.97 9.10
C LEU A 551 4.45 -23.80 8.15
N THR A 552 4.30 -24.12 6.87
CA THR A 552 4.00 -23.13 5.82
C THR A 552 2.62 -23.41 5.26
N TYR A 553 1.84 -22.36 5.01
CA TYR A 553 0.59 -22.43 4.27
C TYR A 553 0.79 -21.97 2.83
N ARG A 554 0.25 -22.73 1.88
CA ARG A 554 0.25 -22.37 0.46
C ARG A 554 -1.15 -22.52 -0.11
N THR A 555 -1.53 -21.68 -1.06
CA THR A 555 -2.79 -21.87 -1.79
C THR A 555 -2.69 -23.08 -2.69
N ALA A 556 -3.80 -23.83 -2.82
CA ALA A 556 -3.86 -25.00 -3.72
C ALA A 556 -3.95 -24.59 -5.20
N GLY A 557 -4.43 -23.38 -5.47
CA GLY A 557 -4.55 -22.79 -6.81
C GLY A 557 -3.95 -21.40 -6.90
N THR A 558 -4.09 -20.79 -8.08
CA THR A 558 -3.67 -19.41 -8.34
C THR A 558 -4.66 -18.41 -7.73
N LEU A 559 -4.16 -17.24 -7.35
CA LEU A 559 -4.99 -16.16 -6.86
C LEU A 559 -5.32 -15.18 -7.99
N GLN A 560 -6.56 -14.68 -7.96
CA GLN A 560 -7.04 -13.61 -8.83
C GLN A 560 -6.74 -12.24 -8.20
N PRO A 561 -6.77 -11.14 -8.98
CA PRO A 561 -6.65 -9.80 -8.42
C PRO A 561 -7.68 -9.54 -7.29
N GLY A 562 -7.22 -9.01 -6.16
CA GLY A 562 -8.03 -8.79 -4.97
C GLY A 562 -7.20 -8.74 -3.68
N ALA A 563 -7.89 -8.46 -2.57
CA ALA A 563 -7.32 -8.57 -1.23
C ALA A 563 -7.76 -9.86 -0.54
N TYR A 564 -6.79 -10.53 0.06
CA TYR A 564 -6.96 -11.79 0.77
C TYR A 564 -6.55 -11.66 2.23
N ARG A 565 -7.21 -12.43 3.08
CA ARG A 565 -7.00 -12.42 4.53
C ARG A 565 -6.69 -13.82 5.05
N TRP A 566 -5.51 -13.99 5.63
CA TRP A 566 -5.15 -15.18 6.40
C TRP A 566 -5.81 -15.06 7.78
N SER A 567 -6.67 -16.01 8.12
CA SER A 567 -7.44 -15.99 9.35
C SER A 567 -7.31 -17.31 10.12
N LEU A 568 -7.25 -17.23 11.45
CA LEU A 568 -7.49 -18.36 12.34
C LEU A 568 -8.98 -18.46 12.61
N ARG A 569 -9.61 -19.54 12.14
CA ARG A 569 -10.99 -19.85 12.50
C ARG A 569 -11.01 -20.62 13.81
N ASP A 570 -11.50 -19.97 14.86
CA ASP A 570 -11.69 -20.59 16.18
C ASP A 570 -13.14 -21.07 16.30
N ALA A 571 -13.32 -22.39 16.22
CA ALA A 571 -14.63 -23.03 16.31
C ALA A 571 -15.28 -22.88 17.70
N ALA A 572 -14.51 -22.63 18.76
CA ALA A 572 -15.03 -22.44 20.10
C ALA A 572 -15.57 -21.02 20.33
N LEU A 573 -15.02 -20.03 19.62
CA LEU A 573 -15.38 -18.62 19.74
C LEU A 573 -16.22 -18.07 18.58
N ASP A 574 -16.47 -18.90 17.56
CA ASP A 574 -17.22 -18.55 16.33
C ASP A 574 -16.74 -17.21 15.73
N ARG A 575 -15.41 -17.01 15.72
CA ARG A 575 -14.78 -15.79 15.21
C ARG A 575 -13.54 -16.11 14.39
N ASP A 576 -13.35 -15.32 13.35
CA ASP A 576 -12.15 -15.35 12.51
C ASP A 576 -11.17 -14.28 13.01
N ILE A 577 -9.99 -14.70 13.47
CA ILE A 577 -8.91 -13.79 13.91
C ILE A 577 -7.99 -13.55 12.72
N THR A 578 -7.80 -12.30 12.32
CA THR A 578 -6.90 -11.95 11.21
C THR A 578 -5.44 -12.12 11.64
N LEU A 579 -4.68 -12.90 10.89
CA LEU A 579 -3.26 -13.16 11.15
C LEU A 579 -2.36 -12.38 10.19
N ALA A 580 -2.73 -12.33 8.91
CA ALA A 580 -1.99 -11.65 7.86
C ALA A 580 -2.91 -11.30 6.67
N ARG A 581 -2.41 -10.50 5.74
CA ARG A 581 -3.09 -10.06 4.52
C ARG A 581 -2.16 -10.18 3.32
N THR A 582 -2.75 -10.48 2.18
CA THR A 582 -2.06 -10.57 0.90
C THR A 582 -2.87 -9.80 -0.13
N ALA A 583 -2.20 -8.97 -0.92
CA ALA A 583 -2.79 -8.32 -2.08
C ALA A 583 -2.28 -8.98 -3.37
N VAL A 584 -3.19 -9.15 -4.31
CA VAL A 584 -2.91 -9.51 -5.69
C VAL A 584 -3.45 -8.37 -6.54
N ASN A 585 -2.58 -7.68 -7.26
CA ASN A 585 -2.95 -6.54 -8.09
C ASN A 585 -2.94 -6.95 -9.56
N PHE A 586 -3.81 -6.35 -10.36
CA PHE A 586 -3.79 -6.54 -11.81
C PHE A 586 -2.39 -6.18 -12.38
N PRO A 587 -1.85 -6.98 -13.32
CA PRO A 587 -0.46 -6.83 -13.73
C PRO A 587 -0.28 -5.58 -14.58
N ASP A 588 0.75 -4.79 -14.26
CA ASP A 588 1.04 -3.53 -14.96
C ASP A 588 1.28 -3.70 -16.47
N THR A 589 1.67 -4.90 -16.92
CA THR A 589 1.89 -5.24 -18.32
C THR A 589 0.61 -5.35 -19.14
N GLU A 590 -0.52 -5.68 -18.51
CA GLU A 590 -1.82 -5.87 -19.19
C GLU A 590 -2.67 -4.58 -19.22
N MET A 591 -2.24 -3.52 -18.53
CA MET A 591 -2.96 -2.24 -18.49
C MET A 591 -2.87 -1.46 -19.82
N ASP A 592 -1.88 -1.78 -20.66
CA ASP A 592 -1.69 -1.11 -21.96
C ASP A 592 -2.45 -1.85 -23.07
N CYS A 593 -3.71 -1.47 -23.27
CA CYS A 593 -4.59 -2.08 -24.25
C CYS A 593 -4.28 -1.71 -25.72
N ARG A 594 -3.13 -1.09 -26.00
CA ARG A 594 -2.72 -0.81 -27.38
C ARG A 594 -2.39 -2.08 -28.12
N ALA A 595 -2.95 -2.23 -29.31
CA ALA A 595 -2.53 -3.25 -30.26
C ALA A 595 -1.04 -3.07 -30.63
N ILE A 596 -0.33 -4.18 -30.73
CA ILE A 596 1.05 -4.23 -31.24
C ILE A 596 1.12 -3.77 -32.69
N ASP A 597 2.29 -3.29 -33.13
CA ASP A 597 2.53 -2.95 -34.54
C ASP A 597 2.20 -4.17 -35.44
N PRO A 598 1.23 -4.04 -36.36
CA PRO A 598 0.88 -5.11 -37.29
C PRO A 598 2.08 -5.66 -38.05
N ALA A 599 3.11 -4.85 -38.32
CA ALA A 599 4.33 -5.29 -39.01
C ALA A 599 5.07 -6.43 -38.28
N ILE A 600 4.95 -6.53 -36.95
CA ILE A 600 5.55 -7.59 -36.15
C ILE A 600 4.81 -8.91 -36.40
N ILE A 601 3.49 -8.91 -36.31
CA ILE A 601 2.63 -10.06 -36.58
C ILE A 601 2.72 -10.47 -38.06
N ASP A 602 2.77 -9.50 -38.96
CA ASP A 602 3.00 -9.69 -40.38
C ASP A 602 4.31 -10.43 -40.65
N ARG A 603 5.42 -9.96 -40.07
CA ARG A 603 6.72 -10.60 -40.26
C ARG A 603 6.73 -12.02 -39.73
N TRP A 604 6.13 -12.24 -38.56
CA TRP A 604 6.04 -13.54 -37.94
C TRP A 604 5.26 -14.53 -38.81
N THR A 605 4.06 -14.16 -39.28
CA THR A 605 3.24 -15.01 -40.16
C THR A 605 3.81 -15.17 -41.58
N GLN A 606 4.41 -14.12 -42.17
CA GLN A 606 4.95 -14.14 -43.55
C GLN A 606 6.18 -15.03 -43.71
N SER A 607 6.86 -15.37 -42.62
CA SER A 607 7.94 -16.37 -42.62
C SER A 607 7.50 -17.74 -43.18
N SER A 608 6.19 -17.99 -43.27
CA SER A 608 5.61 -19.26 -43.76
C SER A 608 4.99 -19.21 -45.17
N THR A 609 4.96 -18.08 -45.89
CA THR A 609 4.58 -18.06 -47.33
C THR A 609 4.97 -16.76 -48.07
N PRO A 610 5.49 -16.82 -49.32
CA PRO A 610 5.66 -15.64 -50.17
C PRO A 610 4.30 -15.17 -50.72
N GLY A 611 3.68 -14.24 -50.00
CA GLY A 611 2.38 -13.67 -50.34
C GLY A 611 1.82 -12.98 -49.10
N GLY A 612 2.30 -11.76 -48.85
CA GLY A 612 2.08 -11.01 -47.63
C GLY A 612 0.62 -10.79 -47.24
N PHE A 613 0.45 -10.15 -46.10
CA PHE A 613 -0.76 -9.81 -45.34
C PHE A 613 -1.87 -9.03 -46.10
N GLY A 614 -1.89 -9.03 -47.44
CA GLY A 614 -2.91 -8.39 -48.28
C GLY A 614 -4.30 -9.07 -48.23
N ARG A 615 -4.45 -10.16 -47.47
CA ARG A 615 -5.75 -10.67 -47.03
C ARG A 615 -5.64 -11.05 -45.56
N ALA A 616 -5.58 -10.05 -44.68
CA ALA A 616 -6.45 -10.15 -43.51
C ALA A 616 -7.80 -10.62 -44.06
N LEU A 617 -8.18 -11.84 -43.70
CA LEU A 617 -9.47 -12.42 -44.05
C LEU A 617 -10.48 -11.48 -43.40
N ASN A 618 -10.91 -10.46 -44.16
CA ASN A 618 -11.78 -9.42 -43.67
C ASN A 618 -13.06 -10.15 -43.29
N TRP A 619 -13.28 -10.34 -41.98
CA TRP A 619 -14.38 -11.15 -41.47
C TRP A 619 -15.71 -10.68 -42.03
N ALA A 620 -15.86 -9.37 -42.24
CA ALA A 620 -17.00 -8.79 -42.96
C ALA A 620 -17.16 -9.38 -44.38
N ALA A 621 -16.08 -9.61 -45.13
CA ALA A 621 -16.14 -10.19 -46.47
C ALA A 621 -16.44 -11.71 -46.48
N ILE A 622 -16.09 -12.44 -45.42
CA ILE A 622 -16.45 -13.87 -45.27
C ILE A 622 -17.90 -13.99 -44.77
N ARG A 623 -18.26 -13.21 -43.75
CA ARG A 623 -19.57 -13.20 -43.08
C ARG A 623 -20.67 -12.65 -43.99
N ASP A 624 -20.42 -11.49 -44.60
CA ASP A 624 -21.41 -10.76 -45.38
C ASP A 624 -21.33 -11.13 -46.89
N GLY A 625 -20.36 -11.97 -47.24
CA GLY A 625 -20.01 -12.31 -48.62
C GLY A 625 -19.37 -11.13 -49.35
N ILE A 626 -18.70 -11.39 -50.48
CA ILE A 626 -18.27 -10.32 -51.37
C ILE A 626 -19.54 -9.81 -52.07
N PRO A 627 -19.95 -8.54 -51.90
CA PRO A 627 -21.08 -8.01 -52.66
C PRO A 627 -20.70 -8.07 -54.14
N LEU A 628 -21.29 -9.01 -54.88
CA LEU A 628 -21.02 -9.21 -56.31
C LEU A 628 -21.73 -8.15 -57.16
N TRP A 629 -22.74 -7.48 -56.62
CA TRP A 629 -23.55 -6.52 -57.36
C TRP A 629 -22.77 -5.34 -57.97
N PRO A 630 -21.71 -4.76 -57.35
CA PRO A 630 -20.91 -3.70 -57.98
C PRO A 630 -20.14 -4.25 -59.19
N TRP A 631 -19.67 -5.49 -59.12
CA TRP A 631 -18.99 -6.17 -60.22
C TRP A 631 -19.95 -6.54 -61.34
N CYS A 632 -21.14 -7.02 -61.01
CA CYS A 632 -22.22 -7.25 -61.98
C CYS A 632 -22.68 -5.93 -62.64
N LEU A 633 -22.77 -4.84 -61.88
CA LEU A 633 -23.12 -3.52 -62.40
C LEU A 633 -22.02 -2.99 -63.34
N ALA A 634 -20.75 -3.15 -62.97
CA ALA A 634 -19.62 -2.79 -63.83
C ALA A 634 -19.59 -3.62 -65.11
N ALA A 635 -19.87 -4.92 -65.03
CA ALA A 635 -19.98 -5.79 -66.20
C ALA A 635 -21.17 -5.41 -67.10
N ALA A 636 -22.32 -5.08 -66.52
CA ALA A 636 -23.49 -4.61 -67.25
C ALA A 636 -23.21 -3.26 -67.96
N LEU A 637 -22.58 -2.32 -67.27
CA LEU A 637 -22.14 -1.04 -67.85
C LEU A 637 -21.17 -1.28 -68.99
N ALA A 638 -20.18 -2.17 -68.82
CA ALA A 638 -19.23 -2.52 -69.87
C ALA A 638 -19.95 -3.07 -71.12
N LEU A 639 -20.90 -3.98 -70.95
CA LEU A 639 -21.72 -4.53 -72.03
C LEU A 639 -22.56 -3.45 -72.72
N PHE A 640 -23.19 -2.54 -71.98
CA PHE A 640 -23.93 -1.42 -72.56
C PHE A 640 -23.03 -0.47 -73.36
N THR A 641 -21.81 -0.19 -72.87
CA THR A 641 -20.85 0.58 -73.67
C THR A 641 -20.48 -0.17 -74.94
N VAL A 642 -20.21 -1.47 -74.88
CA VAL A 642 -19.89 -2.26 -76.07
C VAL A 642 -21.05 -2.24 -77.08
N GLU A 643 -22.28 -2.46 -76.62
CA GLU A 643 -23.49 -2.39 -77.45
C GLU A 643 -23.68 -1.01 -78.08
N GLY A 644 -23.57 0.06 -77.28
CA GLY A 644 -23.66 1.43 -77.77
C GLY A 644 -22.59 1.77 -78.81
N THR A 645 -21.37 1.25 -78.62
CA THR A 645 -20.26 1.44 -79.57
C THR A 645 -20.54 0.70 -80.88
N LEU A 646 -21.04 -0.54 -80.81
CA LEU A 646 -21.41 -1.34 -81.98
C LEU A 646 -22.56 -0.71 -82.77
N LEU A 647 -23.62 -0.26 -82.09
CA LEU A 647 -24.75 0.44 -82.72
C LEU A 647 -24.32 1.77 -83.36
N TRP A 648 -23.43 2.50 -82.71
CA TRP A 648 -22.86 3.72 -83.27
C TRP A 648 -22.02 3.44 -84.52
N MET A 649 -21.20 2.38 -84.52
CA MET A 649 -20.44 1.95 -85.70
C MET A 649 -21.36 1.51 -86.85
N ASP A 650 -22.44 0.79 -86.55
CA ASP A 650 -23.40 0.35 -87.58
C ASP A 650 -24.21 1.52 -88.16
N SER A 651 -24.65 2.48 -87.33
CA SER A 651 -25.32 3.69 -87.81
C SER A 651 -24.46 4.53 -88.77
N ARG A 652 -23.13 4.51 -88.57
CA ARG A 652 -22.15 5.12 -89.49
C ARG A 652 -22.00 4.32 -90.79
N SER A 653 -22.12 2.99 -90.72
CA SER A 653 -22.11 2.11 -91.89
C SER A 653 -23.32 2.36 -92.79
N VAL A 654 -24.51 2.52 -92.20
CA VAL A 654 -25.76 2.84 -92.90
C VAL A 654 -25.73 4.25 -93.49
N ARG A 655 -25.23 5.26 -92.76
CA ARG A 655 -25.06 6.61 -93.31
C ARG A 655 -24.08 6.66 -94.48
N LYS A 656 -23.02 5.84 -94.48
CA LYS A 656 -22.11 5.73 -95.63
C LYS A 656 -22.79 5.08 -96.85
N ARG A 657 -23.70 4.12 -96.67
CA ARG A 657 -24.47 3.53 -97.78
C ARG A 657 -25.51 4.48 -98.39
N ILE A 658 -26.07 5.39 -97.61
CA ILE A 658 -27.03 6.40 -98.10
C ILE A 658 -26.33 7.54 -98.85
N LEU A 659 -25.02 7.74 -98.64
CA LEU A 659 -24.23 8.83 -99.24
C LEU A 659 -23.33 8.41 -100.42
N THR A 660 -23.35 7.15 -100.85
CA THR A 660 -22.77 6.73 -102.13
C THR A 660 -23.87 6.52 -103.17
N PRO A 661 -24.15 7.51 -104.06
CA PRO A 661 -24.97 7.27 -105.22
C PRO A 661 -24.22 6.37 -106.21
N ASN A 662 -24.94 5.43 -106.81
CA ASN A 662 -24.46 4.61 -107.92
C ASN A 662 -23.81 5.50 -108.99
N ALA A 663 -22.56 5.18 -109.32
CA ALA A 663 -21.94 5.48 -110.61
C ALA A 663 -21.85 4.18 -111.41
#